data_AF-A0A257YM45-F1
#
_entry.id   AF-A0A257YM45-F1
#
_cell.length_a   1.000
_cell.length_b   1.000
_cell.length_c   1.000
_cell.angle_alpha   90.00
_cell.angle_beta   90.00
_cell.angle_gamma   90.00
#
_symmetry.space_group_name_H-M   'P 1'
#
loop_
_entity.id
_entity.type
_entity.pdbx_description
1 polymer ?
#
loop_
_entity_poly.entity_id
_entity_poly.type
_entity_poly.pdbx_seq_one_letter_code
_entity_poly.pdbx_strand_id
1 'polypeptide(L)'
;MPYVKSGAEFVINAERTDTQLLDNIHPLANGGFIADWIERPGSLTGAFVAQAFSATGGVAGTQITLPSPLGIELTGGRFVEVSSESNLALNTNVVARFANATLTDFSAATSLADRGATDDQLIHPAAAALPGGGFVVTWIDSVFSSNNSVVGQVFSADGKPVTSQFAIGERFGRGYAQNNDVAALSDGHIVALWNGRLKPTFEILNADGTPAHAPVAIDTYGYAGKAPQSGKLTALHDGMFVFTWQEGFSPDVFHIKTSIAIHAQVFDSAGKAVSADIIVDSSDRSDGIYSVAALANGDFAVAWGTESHLDQSVDLRVFTPTGSEVGKQQVVNTTLAGNQHSPVIASLANGDFVVGWTEGNSFIFNQTGSRVVGQVFSLTAPIVGSSKADKLTGTAGDDTLEGKAGDDVLNGGTGSDTASYEHAARAVAVSLAVAAPQGTGADGTDTLRHMENLLGSTFADTLTGNGAANRLDGGAGNDTLIGNGGNDTLIGGAGADNLVGGTGADSMEGGLGRDIYFVDSAKDVVREGPLGGTDTVVASVSYSLSAYVDRLELASGAGNIKATGNYQSNVLIGNEGDNVLDGRGGADTLTGGAGHDSFVFGTWYVGGVGAGPFGASTSTQILPDSVTDFNPGEDHLDLSRLAYAGLKLLPKGTLLDVNFALGTAATTQDHHVIYNQSTGVLWYDDDGSGAHAAVKIATLANHADLHASDIVLI
;
A
#
# COMPACT_ATOMS: atom_id res chain seq x y z
N MET A 1 5.49 -16.31 4.82
CA MET A 1 6.40 -15.97 3.71
C MET A 1 5.89 -14.65 3.13
N PRO A 2 6.77 -13.71 2.77
CA PRO A 2 6.39 -12.32 2.44
C PRO A 2 5.73 -12.14 1.06
N TYR A 3 5.58 -13.20 0.28
CA TYR A 3 4.93 -13.19 -1.02
C TYR A 3 4.10 -14.46 -1.18
N VAL A 4 2.96 -14.34 -1.84
CA VAL A 4 1.97 -15.42 -1.93
C VAL A 4 1.72 -15.74 -3.40
N LYS A 5 1.65 -17.04 -3.73
CA LYS A 5 1.20 -17.49 -5.05
C LYS A 5 -0.22 -16.96 -5.29
N SER A 6 -0.36 -16.07 -6.27
CA SER A 6 -1.65 -15.58 -6.73
C SER A 6 -2.23 -16.59 -7.71
N GLY A 7 -3.29 -17.28 -7.30
CA GLY A 7 -3.92 -18.33 -8.10
C GLY A 7 -3.05 -19.59 -8.26
N ALA A 8 -3.52 -20.50 -9.14
CA ALA A 8 -2.81 -21.72 -9.48
C ALA A 8 -1.82 -21.50 -10.63
N GLU A 9 -0.87 -22.42 -10.76
CA GLU A 9 0.00 -22.48 -11.93
C GLU A 9 -0.82 -22.56 -13.21
N PHE A 10 -0.47 -21.70 -14.16
CA PHE A 10 -1.16 -21.60 -15.43
C PHE A 10 -0.23 -22.02 -16.57
N VAL A 11 -0.84 -22.54 -17.63
CA VAL A 11 -0.12 -22.94 -18.83
C VAL A 11 -0.10 -21.76 -19.78
N ILE A 12 1.10 -21.27 -20.09
CA ILE A 12 1.32 -20.24 -21.12
C ILE A 12 1.12 -20.86 -22.50
N ASN A 13 1.68 -22.05 -22.73
CA ASN A 13 1.45 -22.81 -23.95
C ASN A 13 1.47 -24.32 -23.65
N ALA A 14 0.47 -25.06 -24.14
CA ALA A 14 0.22 -26.46 -23.79
C ALA A 14 0.79 -27.49 -24.78
N GLU A 15 1.33 -27.05 -25.93
CA GLU A 15 1.67 -27.96 -27.03
C GLU A 15 2.92 -28.83 -26.79
N ARG A 16 2.69 -30.11 -26.51
CA ARG A 16 3.74 -31.08 -26.19
C ARG A 16 4.39 -31.78 -27.38
N THR A 17 4.01 -31.51 -28.62
CA THR A 17 4.62 -32.22 -29.77
C THR A 17 5.95 -31.64 -30.20
N ASP A 18 6.22 -30.37 -29.86
CA ASP A 18 7.39 -29.62 -30.29
C ASP A 18 8.30 -29.25 -29.12
N THR A 19 9.53 -28.81 -29.41
CA THR A 19 10.41 -28.23 -28.38
C THR A 19 10.01 -26.78 -28.15
N GLN A 20 9.66 -26.46 -26.92
CA GLN A 20 9.35 -25.10 -26.48
C GLN A 20 10.45 -24.59 -25.54
N LEU A 21 10.79 -23.30 -25.64
CA LEU A 21 11.71 -22.63 -24.72
C LEU A 21 11.18 -21.23 -24.45
N LEU A 22 10.80 -20.93 -23.21
CA LEU A 22 10.49 -19.57 -22.78
C LEU A 22 11.75 -18.70 -22.94
N ASP A 23 11.59 -17.57 -23.62
CA ASP A 23 12.68 -16.60 -23.82
C ASP A 23 12.55 -15.47 -22.80
N ASN A 24 11.41 -14.77 -22.78
CA ASN A 24 11.22 -13.65 -21.87
C ASN A 24 9.75 -13.39 -21.45
N ILE A 25 9.57 -12.51 -20.47
CA ILE A 25 8.29 -11.99 -20.01
C ILE A 25 8.36 -10.47 -19.91
N HIS A 26 7.41 -9.81 -20.55
CA HIS A 26 7.34 -8.37 -20.68
C HIS A 26 6.11 -7.82 -19.96
N PRO A 27 6.28 -7.04 -18.88
CA PRO A 27 5.14 -6.47 -18.17
C PRO A 27 4.41 -5.46 -19.05
N LEU A 28 3.11 -5.29 -18.83
CA LEU A 28 2.25 -4.32 -19.50
C LEU A 28 1.77 -3.25 -18.52
N ALA A 29 1.58 -2.02 -19.01
CA ALA A 29 1.09 -0.90 -18.20
C ALA A 29 -0.31 -1.13 -17.60
N ASN A 30 -1.10 -2.06 -18.15
CA ASN A 30 -2.42 -2.45 -17.61
C ASN A 30 -2.34 -3.52 -16.50
N GLY A 31 -1.14 -3.88 -16.05
CA GLY A 31 -0.89 -4.91 -15.04
C GLY A 31 -0.75 -6.34 -15.61
N GLY A 32 -1.08 -6.58 -16.87
CA GLY A 32 -0.84 -7.85 -17.54
C GLY A 32 0.62 -8.04 -17.95
N PHE A 33 0.89 -9.06 -18.75
CA PHE A 33 2.21 -9.29 -19.35
C PHE A 33 2.10 -9.99 -20.70
N ILE A 34 3.19 -9.97 -21.46
CA ILE A 34 3.41 -10.81 -22.63
C ILE A 34 4.48 -11.82 -22.28
N ALA A 35 4.25 -13.07 -22.63
CA ALA A 35 5.30 -14.09 -22.62
C ALA A 35 5.64 -14.43 -24.07
N ASP A 36 6.93 -14.61 -24.35
CA ASP A 36 7.41 -15.06 -25.65
C ASP A 36 8.33 -16.27 -25.53
N TRP A 37 8.23 -17.15 -26.53
CA TRP A 37 8.90 -18.44 -26.53
C TRP A 37 9.25 -18.90 -27.95
N ILE A 38 10.17 -19.86 -28.02
CA ILE A 38 10.61 -20.49 -29.25
C ILE A 38 9.87 -21.82 -29.43
N GLU A 39 9.23 -22.03 -30.56
CA GLU A 39 8.64 -23.32 -30.97
C GLU A 39 9.49 -23.97 -32.05
N ARG A 40 10.03 -25.17 -31.80
CA ARG A 40 10.80 -25.95 -32.79
C ARG A 40 10.10 -27.26 -33.13
N PRO A 41 9.42 -27.33 -34.29
CA PRO A 41 8.89 -28.59 -34.82
C PRO A 41 10.00 -29.39 -35.48
N GLY A 42 10.80 -30.14 -34.69
CA GLY A 42 11.75 -31.14 -35.17
C GLY A 42 12.82 -30.67 -36.19
N SER A 43 12.95 -29.37 -36.46
CA SER A 43 13.86 -28.76 -37.43
C SER A 43 14.71 -27.65 -36.79
N LEU A 44 15.81 -27.26 -37.45
CA LEU A 44 16.78 -26.27 -36.94
C LEU A 44 16.27 -24.82 -36.96
N THR A 45 15.13 -24.54 -37.60
CA THR A 45 14.50 -23.22 -37.65
C THR A 45 13.20 -23.23 -36.83
N GLY A 46 13.22 -22.61 -35.65
CA GLY A 46 12.03 -22.46 -34.81
C GLY A 46 11.21 -21.22 -35.19
N ALA A 47 9.91 -21.25 -34.92
CA ALA A 47 9.06 -20.07 -34.94
C ALA A 47 9.15 -19.38 -33.57
N PHE A 48 9.28 -18.07 -33.58
CA PHE A 48 9.20 -17.26 -32.35
C PHE A 48 7.77 -16.85 -32.16
N VAL A 49 7.31 -16.88 -30.92
CA VAL A 49 5.89 -16.74 -30.61
C VAL A 49 5.74 -15.85 -29.39
N ALA A 50 4.73 -14.98 -29.40
CA ALA A 50 4.34 -14.21 -28.23
C ALA A 50 2.83 -14.25 -27.99
N GLN A 51 2.42 -14.13 -26.72
CA GLN A 51 1.03 -14.02 -26.34
C GLN A 51 0.85 -13.14 -25.09
N ALA A 52 -0.24 -12.38 -25.06
CA ALA A 52 -0.61 -11.53 -23.93
C ALA A 52 -1.46 -12.29 -22.90
N PHE A 53 -1.21 -12.01 -21.63
CA PHE A 53 -1.85 -12.58 -20.45
C PHE A 53 -2.31 -11.47 -19.49
N SER A 54 -3.37 -11.74 -18.73
CA SER A 54 -3.82 -10.89 -17.62
C SER A 54 -2.84 -10.94 -16.45
N ALA A 55 -3.01 -10.03 -15.49
CA ALA A 55 -2.23 -10.01 -14.24
C ALA A 55 -2.32 -11.33 -13.44
N THR A 56 -3.33 -12.17 -13.70
CA THR A 56 -3.54 -13.46 -13.03
C THR A 56 -3.18 -14.66 -13.92
N GLY A 57 -2.49 -14.44 -15.05
CA GLY A 57 -2.09 -15.51 -15.98
C GLY A 57 -3.17 -16.02 -16.93
N GLY A 58 -4.32 -15.33 -17.03
CA GLY A 58 -5.37 -15.68 -17.98
C GLY A 58 -5.04 -15.18 -19.39
N VAL A 59 -5.32 -15.96 -20.44
CA VAL A 59 -5.08 -15.54 -21.84
C VAL A 59 -5.87 -14.27 -22.17
N ALA A 60 -5.19 -13.21 -22.58
CA ALA A 60 -5.77 -11.89 -22.86
C ALA A 60 -5.66 -11.47 -24.34
N GLY A 61 -5.04 -12.30 -25.19
CA GLY A 61 -4.87 -12.02 -26.61
C GLY A 61 -4.59 -13.26 -27.46
N THR A 62 -4.55 -13.07 -28.78
CA THR A 62 -4.19 -14.12 -29.73
C THR A 62 -2.68 -14.31 -29.77
N GLN A 63 -2.24 -15.56 -29.89
CA GLN A 63 -0.85 -15.89 -30.17
C GLN A 63 -0.40 -15.29 -31.50
N ILE A 64 0.81 -14.74 -31.55
CA ILE A 64 1.40 -14.14 -32.74
C ILE A 64 2.79 -14.73 -33.02
N THR A 65 3.15 -14.85 -34.30
CA THR A 65 4.49 -15.26 -34.70
C THR A 65 5.40 -14.03 -34.82
N LEU A 66 6.51 -14.03 -34.09
CA LEU A 66 7.54 -13.01 -34.15
C LEU A 66 8.52 -13.31 -35.29
N PRO A 67 9.07 -12.27 -35.94
CA PRO A 67 10.03 -12.42 -37.02
C PRO A 67 11.42 -12.89 -36.54
N SER A 68 11.76 -12.72 -35.27
CA SER A 68 13.05 -13.11 -34.71
C SER A 68 13.00 -13.25 -33.16
N PRO A 69 14.03 -13.86 -32.51
CA PRO A 69 14.22 -13.79 -31.08
C PRO A 69 14.90 -12.48 -30.68
N LEU A 70 14.62 -12.03 -29.47
CA LEU A 70 15.35 -11.04 -28.67
C LEU A 70 14.65 -9.69 -28.47
N GLY A 71 14.57 -9.35 -27.18
CA GLY A 71 14.56 -8.00 -26.64
C GLY A 71 13.33 -7.20 -27.00
N ILE A 72 12.16 -7.60 -26.51
CA ILE A 72 11.00 -6.71 -26.45
C ILE A 72 11.17 -5.77 -25.24
N GLU A 73 11.09 -4.47 -25.44
CA GLU A 73 11.08 -3.53 -24.32
C GLU A 73 10.02 -2.45 -24.48
N LEU A 74 9.35 -2.12 -23.38
CA LEU A 74 8.33 -1.07 -23.37
C LEU A 74 8.99 0.30 -23.31
N THR A 75 8.83 1.07 -24.38
CA THR A 75 9.16 2.49 -24.39
C THR A 75 7.95 3.29 -24.86
N GLY A 76 7.42 4.17 -24.00
CA GLY A 76 6.35 5.10 -24.37
C GLY A 76 5.04 4.43 -24.83
N GLY A 77 4.73 3.23 -24.31
CA GLY A 77 3.52 2.47 -24.66
C GLY A 77 3.62 1.63 -25.93
N ARG A 78 4.83 1.46 -26.47
CA ARG A 78 5.13 0.55 -27.58
C ARG A 78 6.22 -0.43 -27.18
N PHE A 79 6.16 -1.61 -27.76
CA PHE A 79 7.21 -2.60 -27.70
C PHE A 79 8.24 -2.34 -28.79
N VAL A 80 9.51 -2.46 -28.42
CA VAL A 80 10.63 -2.46 -29.35
C VAL A 80 11.25 -3.84 -29.29
N GLU A 81 11.15 -4.62 -30.37
CA GLU A 81 11.92 -5.87 -30.58
C GLU A 81 13.28 -5.51 -31.16
N VAL A 82 14.38 -6.03 -30.61
CA VAL A 82 15.73 -5.75 -31.09
C VAL A 82 16.49 -7.05 -31.34
N SER A 83 16.96 -7.23 -32.57
CA SER A 83 17.55 -8.50 -33.00
C SER A 83 18.71 -8.36 -33.97
N SER A 84 19.48 -9.45 -34.07
CA SER A 84 20.55 -9.63 -35.04
C SER A 84 20.04 -10.39 -36.26
N GLU A 85 19.94 -9.73 -37.40
CA GLU A 85 19.45 -10.35 -38.64
C GLU A 85 20.50 -10.44 -39.72
N SER A 86 20.61 -11.62 -40.34
CA SER A 86 21.48 -11.80 -41.50
C SER A 86 20.89 -11.11 -42.72
N ASN A 87 21.65 -10.20 -43.33
CA ASN A 87 21.32 -9.64 -44.63
C ASN A 87 21.68 -10.63 -45.76
N LEU A 88 21.31 -10.27 -47.01
CA LEU A 88 21.56 -11.10 -48.21
C LEU A 88 23.05 -11.38 -48.48
N ALA A 89 23.98 -10.69 -47.80
CA ALA A 89 25.43 -10.89 -47.90
C ALA A 89 26.00 -11.74 -46.75
N LEU A 90 25.16 -12.38 -45.91
CA LEU A 90 25.52 -13.17 -44.72
C LEU A 90 26.14 -12.36 -43.55
N ASN A 91 25.98 -11.04 -43.57
CA ASN A 91 26.40 -10.17 -42.48
C ASN A 91 25.23 -9.90 -41.55
N THR A 92 25.49 -9.72 -40.26
CA THR A 92 24.42 -9.48 -39.27
C THR A 92 24.27 -7.99 -38.97
N ASN A 93 23.03 -7.50 -39.11
CA ASN A 93 22.63 -6.14 -38.75
C ASN A 93 21.88 -6.16 -37.42
N VAL A 94 22.02 -5.11 -36.62
CA VAL A 94 21.10 -4.87 -35.50
C VAL A 94 19.89 -4.15 -36.04
N VAL A 95 18.71 -4.73 -35.87
CA VAL A 95 17.44 -4.17 -36.32
C VAL A 95 16.49 -3.99 -35.15
N ALA A 96 15.55 -3.07 -35.30
CA ALA A 96 14.42 -2.92 -34.41
C ALA A 96 13.08 -2.96 -35.14
N ARG A 97 12.06 -3.51 -34.47
CA ARG A 97 10.65 -3.42 -34.88
C ARG A 97 9.80 -2.91 -33.74
N PHE A 98 8.81 -2.10 -34.08
CA PHE A 98 7.92 -1.48 -33.12
C PHE A 98 6.54 -2.12 -33.20
N ALA A 99 5.99 -2.51 -32.05
CA ALA A 99 4.63 -3.01 -31.95
C ALA A 99 3.82 -2.22 -30.90
N ASN A 100 2.51 -2.18 -31.07
CA ASN A 100 1.62 -1.67 -30.03
C ASN A 100 1.54 -2.66 -28.85
N ALA A 101 0.96 -2.21 -27.73
CA ALA A 101 0.84 -3.04 -26.51
C ALA A 101 0.02 -4.34 -26.69
N THR A 102 -0.75 -4.48 -27.78
CA THR A 102 -1.51 -5.69 -28.10
C THR A 102 -0.77 -6.62 -29.07
N LEU A 103 0.43 -6.26 -29.50
CA LEU A 103 1.27 -6.97 -30.48
C LEU A 103 0.58 -7.26 -31.83
N THR A 104 -0.39 -6.42 -32.21
CA THR A 104 -1.21 -6.66 -33.42
C THR A 104 -0.66 -6.02 -34.69
N ASP A 105 0.37 -5.16 -34.57
CA ASP A 105 0.90 -4.39 -35.69
C ASP A 105 2.41 -4.12 -35.50
N PHE A 106 3.26 -4.99 -36.06
CA PHE A 106 4.71 -4.78 -36.08
C PHE A 106 5.11 -3.90 -37.26
N SER A 107 5.91 -2.87 -37.00
CA SER A 107 6.55 -2.10 -38.05
C SER A 107 7.50 -2.96 -38.89
N ALA A 108 7.81 -2.50 -40.11
CA ALA A 108 8.94 -3.03 -40.85
C ALA A 108 10.25 -2.89 -40.03
N ALA A 109 11.20 -3.79 -40.28
CA ALA A 109 12.52 -3.76 -39.65
C ALA A 109 13.23 -2.43 -39.96
N THR A 110 13.64 -1.74 -38.91
CA THR A 110 14.47 -0.53 -38.99
C THR A 110 15.89 -0.92 -38.59
N SER A 111 16.86 -0.73 -39.49
CA SER A 111 18.26 -0.99 -39.15
C SER A 111 18.75 0.07 -38.15
N LEU A 112 19.22 -0.39 -36.99
CA LEU A 112 19.85 0.43 -35.95
C LEU A 112 21.36 0.52 -36.16
N ALA A 113 21.98 -0.57 -36.62
CA ALA A 113 23.38 -0.62 -36.99
C ALA A 113 23.59 -1.54 -38.21
N ASP A 114 24.38 -1.07 -39.18
CA ASP A 114 24.76 -1.79 -40.40
C ASP A 114 26.23 -1.50 -40.72
N ARG A 115 27.03 -2.55 -40.93
CA ARG A 115 28.46 -2.46 -41.28
C ARG A 115 28.73 -2.64 -42.78
N GLY A 116 27.71 -2.87 -43.60
CA GLY A 116 27.87 -3.16 -45.02
C GLY A 116 28.52 -4.53 -45.25
N ALA A 117 29.18 -4.71 -46.41
CA ALA A 117 29.73 -5.99 -46.88
C ALA A 117 31.10 -6.35 -46.26
N THR A 118 31.18 -6.52 -44.93
CA THR A 118 32.38 -6.98 -44.20
C THR A 118 32.12 -8.34 -43.53
N ASP A 119 33.13 -9.19 -43.32
CA ASP A 119 33.03 -10.48 -42.57
C ASP A 119 32.74 -10.29 -41.05
N ASP A 120 32.12 -9.17 -40.67
CA ASP A 120 31.85 -8.75 -39.29
C ASP A 120 30.45 -9.23 -38.87
N GLN A 121 30.30 -9.60 -37.61
CA GLN A 121 29.05 -10.09 -37.03
C GLN A 121 28.60 -9.17 -35.89
N LEU A 122 27.40 -8.58 -36.00
CA LEU A 122 26.74 -7.87 -34.89
C LEU A 122 25.82 -8.85 -34.17
N ILE A 123 26.17 -9.22 -32.94
CA ILE A 123 25.52 -10.31 -32.20
C ILE A 123 25.18 -9.90 -30.77
N HIS A 124 24.22 -10.61 -30.16
CA HIS A 124 23.78 -10.41 -28.77
C HIS A 124 23.38 -8.97 -28.46
N PRO A 125 22.39 -8.39 -29.18
CA PRO A 125 21.83 -7.11 -28.79
C PRO A 125 21.10 -7.25 -27.45
N ALA A 126 21.23 -6.23 -26.60
CA ALA A 126 20.48 -6.04 -25.37
C ALA A 126 19.95 -4.60 -25.36
N ALA A 127 18.73 -4.41 -24.85
CA ALA A 127 18.07 -3.12 -24.80
C ALA A 127 17.64 -2.77 -23.38
N ALA A 128 17.69 -1.47 -23.04
CA ALA A 128 17.11 -0.92 -21.82
C ALA A 128 16.32 0.38 -22.11
N ALA A 129 15.14 0.53 -21.51
CA ALA A 129 14.23 1.66 -21.66
C ALA A 129 14.69 2.77 -20.72
N LEU A 130 14.80 3.98 -21.25
CA LEU A 130 15.32 5.11 -20.49
C LEU A 130 14.18 5.80 -19.71
N PRO A 131 14.40 6.24 -18.46
CA PRO A 131 13.38 6.96 -17.68
C PRO A 131 12.86 8.23 -18.37
N GLY A 132 13.70 8.89 -19.16
CA GLY A 132 13.35 10.07 -19.96
C GLY A 132 12.62 9.77 -21.28
N GLY A 133 12.30 8.49 -21.54
CA GLY A 133 11.79 8.01 -22.82
C GLY A 133 12.89 7.71 -23.83
N GLY A 134 12.59 6.84 -24.79
CA GLY A 134 13.61 6.23 -25.63
C GLY A 134 14.22 4.99 -25.00
N PHE A 135 15.23 4.42 -25.65
CA PHE A 135 15.89 3.20 -25.23
C PHE A 135 17.36 3.22 -25.65
N VAL A 136 18.21 2.54 -24.89
CA VAL A 136 19.59 2.24 -25.27
C VAL A 136 19.63 0.82 -25.83
N VAL A 137 20.42 0.62 -26.89
CA VAL A 137 20.78 -0.71 -27.37
C VAL A 137 22.28 -0.88 -27.27
N THR A 138 22.71 -2.03 -26.80
CA THR A 138 24.11 -2.44 -26.77
C THR A 138 24.26 -3.77 -27.50
N TRP A 139 25.38 -3.98 -28.20
CA TRP A 139 25.63 -5.21 -28.95
C TRP A 139 27.13 -5.52 -29.00
N ILE A 140 27.44 -6.77 -29.33
CA ILE A 140 28.80 -7.22 -29.57
C ILE A 140 29.10 -7.04 -31.07
N ASP A 141 30.09 -6.21 -31.35
CA ASP A 141 30.73 -6.08 -32.66
C ASP A 141 31.89 -7.09 -32.75
N SER A 142 31.65 -8.20 -33.45
CA SER A 142 32.58 -9.32 -33.60
C SER A 142 33.24 -9.30 -34.96
N VAL A 143 34.53 -8.97 -34.99
CA VAL A 143 35.38 -9.12 -36.18
C VAL A 143 36.07 -10.50 -36.12
N PHE A 144 35.80 -11.39 -37.08
CA PHE A 144 36.29 -12.78 -37.13
C PHE A 144 37.83 -12.94 -36.97
N SER A 145 38.60 -11.87 -37.13
CA SER A 145 40.06 -11.91 -37.23
C SER A 145 40.87 -11.36 -36.04
N SER A 146 40.33 -10.74 -34.99
CA SER A 146 41.08 -10.62 -33.70
C SER A 146 40.44 -9.93 -32.48
N ASN A 147 39.43 -9.07 -32.59
CA ASN A 147 38.92 -8.30 -31.44
C ASN A 147 37.39 -8.20 -31.46
N ASN A 148 36.73 -8.57 -30.36
CA ASN A 148 35.34 -8.19 -30.10
C ASN A 148 35.33 -6.80 -29.44
N SER A 149 34.30 -6.00 -29.68
CA SER A 149 34.05 -4.75 -28.96
C SER A 149 32.59 -4.69 -28.57
N VAL A 150 32.29 -4.10 -27.42
CA VAL A 150 30.90 -3.82 -27.02
C VAL A 150 30.60 -2.38 -27.41
N VAL A 151 29.50 -2.19 -28.12
CA VAL A 151 29.10 -0.90 -28.68
C VAL A 151 27.68 -0.61 -28.20
N GLY A 152 27.41 0.65 -27.87
CA GLY A 152 26.08 1.10 -27.50
C GLY A 152 25.63 2.33 -28.29
N GLN A 153 24.33 2.54 -28.34
CA GLN A 153 23.72 3.74 -28.88
C GLN A 153 22.35 4.00 -28.25
N VAL A 154 22.04 5.28 -28.02
CA VAL A 154 20.73 5.70 -27.51
C VAL A 154 19.83 6.10 -28.66
N PHE A 155 18.57 5.67 -28.58
CA PHE A 155 17.53 5.91 -29.56
C PHE A 155 16.33 6.58 -28.89
N SER A 156 15.60 7.40 -29.67
CA SER A 156 14.30 7.92 -29.26
C SER A 156 13.28 6.78 -29.23
N ALA A 157 12.10 7.03 -28.66
CA ALA A 157 11.04 6.02 -28.64
C ALA A 157 10.70 5.49 -30.06
N ASP A 158 10.86 6.31 -31.09
CA ASP A 158 10.67 5.99 -32.53
C ASP A 158 11.86 5.32 -33.22
N GLY A 159 12.88 4.90 -32.48
CA GLY A 159 14.05 4.23 -33.04
C GLY A 159 15.00 5.15 -33.79
N LYS A 160 14.88 6.47 -33.62
CA LYS A 160 15.82 7.41 -34.23
C LYS A 160 17.05 7.57 -33.33
N PRO A 161 18.27 7.49 -33.87
CA PRO A 161 19.46 7.68 -33.06
C PRO A 161 19.48 9.07 -32.42
N VAL A 162 19.67 9.12 -31.11
CA VAL A 162 19.82 10.34 -30.29
C VAL A 162 21.30 10.64 -30.06
N THR A 163 22.12 9.60 -29.84
CA THR A 163 23.58 9.71 -29.71
C THR A 163 24.28 9.15 -30.95
N SER A 164 25.57 9.44 -31.08
CA SER A 164 26.46 8.59 -31.88
C SER A 164 26.68 7.25 -31.18
N GLN A 165 27.12 6.23 -31.94
CA GLN A 165 27.61 4.99 -31.34
C GLN A 165 28.80 5.28 -30.42
N PHE A 166 28.81 4.65 -29.25
CA PHE A 166 29.87 4.78 -28.25
C PHE A 166 30.44 3.40 -27.92
N ALA A 167 31.73 3.36 -27.59
CA ALA A 167 32.41 2.14 -27.17
C ALA A 167 32.18 1.90 -25.68
N ILE A 168 32.00 0.65 -25.30
CA ILE A 168 31.84 0.19 -23.92
C ILE A 168 33.05 -0.68 -23.59
N GLY A 169 33.76 -0.30 -22.52
CA GLY A 169 35.00 -0.94 -22.08
C GLY A 169 36.21 -0.70 -23.00
N GLU A 170 37.34 -1.32 -22.64
CA GLU A 170 38.58 -1.30 -23.44
C GLU A 170 38.50 -2.31 -24.60
N ARG A 171 39.07 -1.99 -25.77
CA ARG A 171 39.16 -2.94 -26.89
C ARG A 171 39.96 -4.18 -26.48
N PHE A 172 39.29 -5.33 -26.43
CA PHE A 172 39.92 -6.59 -26.02
C PHE A 172 40.91 -7.08 -27.09
N GLY A 173 42.15 -7.39 -26.69
CA GLY A 173 43.03 -8.23 -27.51
C GLY A 173 42.60 -9.70 -27.38
N ARG A 174 42.52 -10.45 -28.49
CA ARG A 174 42.23 -11.91 -28.58
C ARG A 174 41.52 -12.50 -27.34
N GLY A 175 40.23 -12.18 -27.20
CA GLY A 175 39.39 -12.71 -26.13
C GLY A 175 37.91 -12.53 -26.50
N TYR A 176 37.15 -13.61 -26.42
CA TYR A 176 35.72 -13.62 -26.69
C TYR A 176 34.99 -12.82 -25.60
N ALA A 177 34.41 -11.67 -25.94
CA ALA A 177 33.28 -11.15 -25.17
C ALA A 177 32.08 -12.05 -25.48
N GLN A 178 31.45 -12.60 -24.44
CA GLN A 178 30.24 -13.43 -24.56
C GLN A 178 29.14 -12.77 -23.73
N ASN A 179 27.90 -12.74 -24.23
CA ASN A 179 26.71 -12.20 -23.57
C ASN A 179 26.85 -10.76 -23.05
N ASN A 180 26.03 -9.87 -23.60
CA ASN A 180 25.94 -8.48 -23.19
C ASN A 180 24.59 -8.25 -22.52
N ASP A 181 24.55 -7.37 -21.53
CA ASP A 181 23.32 -6.97 -20.83
C ASP A 181 23.37 -5.48 -20.52
N VAL A 182 22.22 -4.82 -20.39
CA VAL A 182 22.16 -3.38 -20.16
C VAL A 182 20.96 -3.05 -19.28
N ALA A 183 21.13 -2.10 -18.38
CA ALA A 183 20.06 -1.54 -17.57
C ALA A 183 20.15 -0.01 -17.55
N ALA A 184 18.99 0.63 -17.50
CA ALA A 184 18.87 2.07 -17.34
C ALA A 184 18.43 2.39 -15.91
N LEU A 185 19.19 3.25 -15.24
CA LEU A 185 18.94 3.62 -13.85
C LEU A 185 17.96 4.79 -13.77
N SER A 186 17.20 4.86 -12.68
CA SER A 186 16.19 5.93 -12.48
C SER A 186 16.78 7.34 -12.43
N ASP A 187 18.07 7.47 -12.14
CA ASP A 187 18.80 8.74 -12.15
C ASP A 187 19.33 9.15 -13.54
N GLY A 188 19.09 8.32 -14.56
CA GLY A 188 19.44 8.57 -15.95
C GLY A 188 20.77 7.97 -16.41
N HIS A 189 21.52 7.30 -15.53
CA HIS A 189 22.71 6.55 -15.92
C HIS A 189 22.34 5.26 -16.67
N ILE A 190 23.27 4.77 -17.48
CA ILE A 190 23.19 3.49 -18.18
C ILE A 190 24.28 2.59 -17.62
N VAL A 191 23.95 1.35 -17.27
CA VAL A 191 24.91 0.34 -16.84
C VAL A 191 24.97 -0.73 -17.91
N ALA A 192 26.14 -0.91 -18.50
CA ALA A 192 26.37 -1.90 -19.54
C ALA A 192 27.33 -2.99 -19.05
N LEU A 193 26.94 -4.24 -19.20
CA LEU A 193 27.65 -5.43 -18.74
C LEU A 193 28.22 -6.20 -19.92
N TRP A 194 29.47 -6.65 -19.81
CA TRP A 194 30.03 -7.63 -20.73
C TRP A 194 30.76 -8.73 -19.97
N ASN A 195 30.64 -9.97 -20.44
CA ASN A 195 31.44 -11.07 -19.91
C ASN A 195 32.74 -11.17 -20.71
N GLY A 196 33.83 -10.63 -20.14
CA GLY A 196 35.19 -10.81 -20.65
C GLY A 196 35.73 -12.22 -20.38
N ARG A 197 36.87 -12.57 -20.99
CA ARG A 197 37.50 -13.91 -20.88
C ARG A 197 37.79 -14.37 -19.44
N LEU A 198 38.00 -13.43 -18.51
CA LEU A 198 38.45 -13.74 -17.15
C LEU A 198 37.54 -13.21 -16.03
N LYS A 199 36.83 -12.10 -16.26
CA LYS A 199 35.94 -11.48 -15.27
C LYS A 199 34.77 -10.79 -15.99
N PRO A 200 33.52 -10.98 -15.55
CA PRO A 200 32.45 -10.08 -15.95
C PRO A 200 32.77 -8.67 -15.42
N THR A 201 32.48 -7.67 -16.25
CA THR A 201 32.78 -6.28 -15.95
C THR A 201 31.61 -5.44 -16.41
N PHE A 202 31.23 -4.46 -15.61
CA PHE A 202 30.25 -3.46 -16.01
C PHE A 202 30.89 -2.07 -16.06
N GLU A 203 30.29 -1.20 -16.87
CA GLU A 203 30.64 0.21 -16.97
C GLU A 203 29.38 1.06 -16.79
N ILE A 204 29.54 2.14 -16.04
CA ILE A 204 28.47 3.12 -15.81
C ILE A 204 28.71 4.30 -16.73
N LEU A 205 27.71 4.60 -17.54
CA LEU A 205 27.70 5.61 -18.56
C LEU A 205 26.67 6.68 -18.22
N ASN A 206 26.97 7.93 -18.57
CA ASN A 206 25.97 8.98 -18.63
C ASN A 206 24.94 8.67 -19.74
N ALA A 207 23.81 9.38 -19.72
CA ALA A 207 22.76 9.23 -20.75
C ALA A 207 23.25 9.49 -22.20
N ASP A 208 24.39 10.17 -22.39
CA ASP A 208 25.01 10.40 -23.69
C ASP A 208 25.99 9.30 -24.14
N GLY A 209 26.17 8.26 -23.31
CA GLY A 209 27.10 7.14 -23.56
C GLY A 209 28.54 7.41 -23.17
N THR A 210 28.85 8.57 -22.55
CA THR A 210 30.19 8.83 -22.00
C THR A 210 30.39 8.12 -20.66
N PRO A 211 31.59 7.57 -20.36
CA PRO A 211 31.85 6.96 -19.06
C PRO A 211 31.64 7.94 -17.91
N ALA A 212 30.74 7.59 -16.98
CA ALA A 212 30.52 8.33 -15.74
C ALA A 212 31.55 7.93 -14.67
N HIS A 213 31.89 6.64 -14.64
CA HIS A 213 32.82 6.04 -13.67
C HIS A 213 33.77 5.05 -14.34
N ALA A 214 34.84 4.67 -13.63
CA ALA A 214 35.74 3.63 -14.12
C ALA A 214 35.03 2.27 -14.17
N PRO A 215 35.32 1.41 -15.16
CA PRO A 215 34.77 0.06 -15.22
C PRO A 215 35.06 -0.74 -13.95
N VAL A 216 34.07 -1.51 -13.50
CA VAL A 216 34.15 -2.34 -12.29
C VAL A 216 34.17 -3.80 -12.70
N ALA A 217 35.32 -4.45 -12.49
CA ALA A 217 35.47 -5.88 -12.69
C ALA A 217 35.10 -6.63 -11.41
N ILE A 218 34.25 -7.64 -11.54
CA ILE A 218 33.83 -8.46 -10.40
C ILE A 218 34.94 -9.48 -10.11
N ASP A 219 35.60 -9.32 -8.97
CA ASP A 219 36.70 -10.18 -8.52
C ASP A 219 36.19 -11.15 -7.47
N THR A 220 36.00 -12.41 -7.85
CA THR A 220 35.45 -13.42 -6.94
C THR A 220 36.43 -14.54 -6.61
N TYR A 221 36.14 -15.26 -5.52
CA TYR A 221 36.97 -16.34 -4.99
C TYR A 221 37.03 -17.50 -5.98
N GLY A 222 38.05 -17.49 -6.84
CA GLY A 222 38.27 -18.53 -7.84
C GLY A 222 38.33 -19.92 -7.22
N TYR A 223 37.25 -20.69 -7.37
CA TYR A 223 37.31 -22.15 -7.33
C TYR A 223 38.21 -22.58 -8.50
N ALA A 224 39.47 -22.89 -8.17
CA ALA A 224 40.47 -23.43 -9.10
C ALA A 224 40.70 -22.62 -10.41
N GLY A 225 40.69 -21.29 -10.35
CA GLY A 225 41.08 -20.44 -11.47
C GLY A 225 40.10 -20.41 -12.66
N LYS A 226 38.80 -20.60 -12.39
CA LYS A 226 37.73 -20.50 -13.39
C LYS A 226 36.96 -19.17 -13.23
N ALA A 227 36.65 -18.52 -14.35
CA ALA A 227 36.02 -17.20 -14.40
C ALA A 227 34.50 -17.27 -14.20
N PRO A 228 33.87 -16.25 -13.56
CA PRO A 228 32.42 -16.14 -13.50
C PRO A 228 31.81 -16.05 -14.91
N GLN A 229 30.58 -16.54 -15.08
CA GLN A 229 29.89 -16.58 -16.37
C GLN A 229 28.43 -16.11 -16.26
N SER A 230 27.78 -15.91 -17.40
CA SER A 230 26.35 -15.60 -17.55
C SER A 230 25.85 -14.46 -16.68
N GLY A 231 26.61 -13.37 -16.54
CA GLY A 231 26.18 -12.24 -15.73
C GLY A 231 24.85 -11.65 -16.22
N LYS A 232 23.99 -11.25 -15.28
CA LYS A 232 22.74 -10.52 -15.55
C LYS A 232 22.63 -9.28 -14.67
N LEU A 233 21.92 -8.28 -15.18
CA LEU A 233 21.78 -6.97 -14.56
C LEU A 233 20.30 -6.58 -14.48
N THR A 234 19.89 -5.94 -13.38
CA THR A 234 18.62 -5.22 -13.34
C THR A 234 18.75 -3.95 -12.51
N ALA A 235 18.09 -2.88 -12.96
CA ALA A 235 18.05 -1.61 -12.24
C ALA A 235 17.10 -1.72 -11.05
N LEU A 236 17.54 -1.25 -9.89
CA LEU A 236 16.72 -1.09 -8.69
C LEU A 236 16.27 0.37 -8.56
N HIS A 237 15.49 0.65 -7.52
CA HIS A 237 15.11 2.01 -7.15
C HIS A 237 16.32 2.85 -6.71
N ASP A 238 16.14 4.17 -6.65
CA ASP A 238 17.14 5.15 -6.19
C ASP A 238 18.47 5.13 -6.94
N GLY A 239 18.46 4.72 -8.22
CA GLY A 239 19.65 4.64 -9.06
C GLY A 239 20.59 3.48 -8.70
N MET A 240 20.16 2.54 -7.86
CA MET A 240 20.93 1.33 -7.58
C MET A 240 20.72 0.28 -8.68
N PHE A 241 21.58 -0.74 -8.70
CA PHE A 241 21.39 -1.92 -9.55
C PHE A 241 21.96 -3.16 -8.87
N VAL A 242 21.41 -4.32 -9.23
CA VAL A 242 21.97 -5.61 -8.81
C VAL A 242 22.63 -6.29 -10.00
N PHE A 243 23.84 -6.76 -9.76
CA PHE A 243 24.58 -7.63 -10.66
C PHE A 243 24.54 -9.06 -10.11
N THR A 244 24.23 -10.02 -10.98
CA THR A 244 24.17 -11.44 -10.65
C THR A 244 25.11 -12.22 -11.55
N TRP A 245 25.72 -13.29 -11.04
CA TRP A 245 26.63 -14.15 -11.80
C TRP A 245 26.57 -15.59 -11.31
N GLN A 246 27.01 -16.52 -12.16
CA GLN A 246 27.28 -17.89 -11.74
C GLN A 246 28.78 -18.13 -11.54
N GLU A 247 29.09 -18.98 -10.55
CA GLU A 247 30.42 -19.54 -10.31
C GLU A 247 30.41 -21.05 -10.47
N GLY A 248 31.34 -21.59 -11.28
CA GLY A 248 31.43 -23.03 -11.58
C GLY A 248 31.31 -23.31 -13.08
N PHE A 249 31.84 -24.46 -13.54
CA PHE A 249 31.72 -24.92 -14.93
C PHE A 249 31.91 -26.44 -15.06
N SER A 250 30.97 -27.10 -15.74
CA SER A 250 31.12 -28.48 -16.25
C SER A 250 31.73 -28.47 -17.66
N PRO A 251 32.94 -29.03 -17.87
CA PRO A 251 33.53 -29.17 -19.20
C PRO A 251 33.02 -30.37 -20.00
N ASP A 252 32.25 -31.27 -19.40
CA ASP A 252 31.96 -32.58 -19.98
C ASP A 252 30.48 -32.78 -20.28
N VAL A 253 30.21 -33.33 -21.47
CA VAL A 253 28.91 -33.84 -21.94
C VAL A 253 28.40 -35.00 -21.06
N PHE A 254 29.21 -35.47 -20.11
CA PHE A 254 28.89 -36.50 -19.12
C PHE A 254 29.00 -35.94 -17.70
N HIS A 255 27.94 -35.28 -17.24
CA HIS A 255 27.54 -35.02 -15.85
C HIS A 255 28.42 -35.62 -14.73
N ILE A 256 29.55 -34.97 -14.39
CA ILE A 256 30.27 -35.23 -13.14
C ILE A 256 30.36 -33.93 -12.34
N LYS A 257 29.50 -33.87 -11.31
CA LYS A 257 29.44 -32.94 -10.17
C LYS A 257 30.49 -31.82 -10.14
N THR A 258 30.09 -30.61 -10.54
CA THR A 258 30.72 -29.38 -10.04
C THR A 258 29.62 -28.48 -9.51
N SER A 259 29.73 -28.06 -8.25
CA SER A 259 28.83 -27.11 -7.60
C SER A 259 28.80 -25.79 -8.40
N ILE A 260 27.65 -25.50 -9.02
CA ILE A 260 27.38 -24.18 -9.60
C ILE A 260 26.71 -23.35 -8.50
N ALA A 261 27.27 -22.19 -8.19
CA ALA A 261 26.68 -21.24 -7.26
C ALA A 261 26.16 -20.01 -8.01
N ILE A 262 25.03 -19.47 -7.57
CA ILE A 262 24.47 -18.21 -8.07
C ILE A 262 24.74 -17.16 -7.03
N HIS A 263 25.31 -16.04 -7.46
CA HIS A 263 25.69 -14.93 -6.63
C HIS A 263 25.00 -13.64 -7.08
N ALA A 264 24.87 -12.70 -6.15
CA ALA A 264 24.37 -11.36 -6.40
C ALA A 264 25.15 -10.31 -5.59
N GLN A 265 25.26 -9.10 -6.11
CA GLN A 265 25.77 -7.96 -5.37
C GLN A 265 25.10 -6.67 -5.86
N VAL A 266 24.72 -5.82 -4.91
CA VAL A 266 24.06 -4.55 -5.19
C VAL A 266 25.07 -3.41 -5.18
N PHE A 267 24.92 -2.49 -6.13
CA PHE A 267 25.78 -1.33 -6.34
C PHE A 267 24.94 -0.05 -6.41
N ASP A 268 25.52 1.06 -5.97
CA ASP A 268 24.98 2.40 -6.22
C ASP A 268 25.30 2.89 -7.65
N SER A 269 24.74 4.04 -8.05
CA SER A 269 25.00 4.62 -9.38
C SER A 269 26.45 5.09 -9.61
N ALA A 270 27.29 5.08 -8.57
CA ALA A 270 28.73 5.31 -8.69
C ALA A 270 29.54 4.01 -8.86
N GLY A 271 28.88 2.85 -8.87
CA GLY A 271 29.50 1.52 -9.01
C GLY A 271 30.14 1.03 -7.72
N LYS A 272 29.79 1.62 -6.58
CA LYS A 272 30.26 1.17 -5.26
C LYS A 272 29.27 0.14 -4.72
N ALA A 273 29.80 -1.00 -4.26
CA ALA A 273 29.01 -2.03 -3.62
C ALA A 273 28.32 -1.49 -2.35
N VAL A 274 27.00 -1.66 -2.29
CA VAL A 274 26.16 -1.34 -1.12
C VAL A 274 25.75 -2.59 -0.34
N SER A 275 25.94 -3.78 -0.92
CA SER A 275 25.80 -5.07 -0.25
C SER A 275 27.13 -5.85 -0.17
N ALA A 276 27.18 -6.83 0.74
CA ALA A 276 28.15 -7.91 0.64
C ALA A 276 27.87 -8.79 -0.60
N ASP A 277 28.78 -9.73 -0.90
CA ASP A 277 28.50 -10.83 -1.84
C ASP A 277 27.37 -11.70 -1.26
N ILE A 278 26.30 -11.84 -2.04
CA ILE A 278 25.09 -12.57 -1.68
C ILE A 278 25.15 -13.93 -2.38
N ILE A 279 25.21 -14.98 -1.58
CA ILE A 279 25.07 -16.35 -2.08
C ILE A 279 23.58 -16.65 -2.23
N VAL A 280 23.07 -16.56 -3.46
CA VAL A 280 21.67 -16.85 -3.78
C VAL A 280 21.42 -18.35 -3.70
N ASP A 281 22.26 -19.13 -4.36
CA ASP A 281 22.30 -20.58 -4.22
C ASP A 281 23.74 -21.07 -4.20
N SER A 282 24.03 -22.03 -3.32
CA SER A 282 25.31 -22.73 -3.24
C SER A 282 25.14 -24.25 -3.30
N SER A 283 23.95 -24.71 -3.66
CA SER A 283 23.66 -26.14 -3.75
C SER A 283 24.52 -26.78 -4.85
N ASP A 284 24.87 -28.06 -4.69
CA ASP A 284 25.47 -28.84 -5.77
C ASP A 284 24.47 -29.22 -6.88
N ARG A 285 23.30 -28.55 -6.87
CA ARG A 285 22.11 -28.87 -7.64
C ARG A 285 21.62 -27.70 -8.49
N SER A 286 22.29 -26.56 -8.56
CA SER A 286 21.91 -25.51 -9.52
C SER A 286 22.23 -25.95 -10.95
N ASP A 287 21.34 -25.68 -11.90
CA ASP A 287 21.60 -25.85 -13.35
C ASP A 287 22.39 -24.67 -13.95
N GLY A 288 22.63 -23.62 -13.15
CA GLY A 288 23.30 -22.38 -13.57
C GLY A 288 22.45 -21.45 -14.44
N ILE A 289 21.17 -21.79 -14.68
CA ILE A 289 20.21 -20.99 -15.43
C ILE A 289 19.29 -20.26 -14.46
N TYR A 290 19.33 -18.93 -14.53
CA TYR A 290 18.60 -18.07 -13.61
C TYR A 290 18.13 -16.79 -14.29
N SER A 291 17.21 -16.10 -13.64
CA SER A 291 16.73 -14.77 -14.02
C SER A 291 16.57 -13.89 -12.78
N VAL A 292 16.71 -12.57 -12.97
CA VAL A 292 16.67 -11.57 -11.90
C VAL A 292 15.76 -10.42 -12.30
N ALA A 293 14.95 -9.93 -11.37
CA ALA A 293 14.10 -8.75 -11.57
C ALA A 293 14.06 -7.90 -10.31
N ALA A 294 14.02 -6.58 -10.50
CA ALA A 294 13.58 -5.65 -9.47
C ALA A 294 12.07 -5.81 -9.25
N LEU A 295 11.64 -5.68 -8.00
CA LEU A 295 10.25 -5.76 -7.59
C LEU A 295 9.71 -4.35 -7.28
N ALA A 296 8.40 -4.17 -7.43
CA ALA A 296 7.75 -2.87 -7.24
C ALA A 296 7.88 -2.29 -5.82
N ASN A 297 8.17 -3.11 -4.82
CA ASN A 297 8.39 -2.70 -3.43
C ASN A 297 9.84 -2.24 -3.15
N GLY A 298 10.73 -2.24 -4.14
CA GLY A 298 12.14 -1.90 -3.97
C GLY A 298 13.08 -3.10 -3.89
N ASP A 299 12.57 -4.28 -3.53
CA ASP A 299 13.36 -5.51 -3.42
C ASP A 299 13.79 -6.03 -4.80
N PHE A 300 14.60 -7.09 -4.80
CA PHE A 300 14.88 -7.85 -6.01
C PHE A 300 14.72 -9.35 -5.78
N ALA A 301 14.37 -10.05 -6.85
CA ALA A 301 14.13 -11.48 -6.81
C ALA A 301 15.01 -12.21 -7.82
N VAL A 302 15.50 -13.38 -7.43
CA VAL A 302 16.28 -14.28 -8.29
C VAL A 302 15.57 -15.62 -8.35
N ALA A 303 15.24 -16.06 -9.56
CA ALA A 303 14.65 -17.37 -9.84
C ALA A 303 15.64 -18.26 -10.59
N TRP A 304 15.76 -19.54 -10.23
CA TRP A 304 16.71 -20.47 -10.84
C TRP A 304 16.18 -21.90 -10.95
N GLY A 305 16.75 -22.68 -11.88
CA GLY A 305 16.45 -24.11 -12.03
C GLY A 305 17.38 -24.99 -11.19
N THR A 306 16.88 -26.17 -10.78
CA THR A 306 17.70 -27.18 -10.09
C THR A 306 17.83 -28.50 -10.85
N GLU A 307 19.07 -28.97 -10.94
CA GLU A 307 19.54 -30.25 -11.45
C GLU A 307 19.72 -31.26 -10.31
N SER A 308 18.66 -32.01 -9.99
CA SER A 308 18.88 -33.34 -9.42
C SER A 308 17.92 -34.35 -10.04
N HIS A 309 18.41 -35.55 -10.35
CA HIS A 309 17.61 -36.62 -10.99
C HIS A 309 16.39 -37.11 -10.16
N LEU A 310 16.12 -36.51 -9.00
CA LEU A 310 15.05 -36.87 -8.07
C LEU A 310 14.15 -35.68 -7.68
N ASP A 311 14.65 -34.44 -7.72
CA ASP A 311 13.91 -33.20 -7.42
C ASP A 311 14.33 -32.11 -8.42
N GLN A 312 13.53 -31.86 -9.47
CA GLN A 312 13.72 -30.74 -10.41
C GLN A 312 12.72 -29.64 -10.07
N SER A 313 13.23 -28.49 -9.64
CA SER A 313 12.44 -27.34 -9.20
C SER A 313 12.87 -26.06 -9.89
N VAL A 314 11.91 -25.15 -10.04
CA VAL A 314 12.18 -23.73 -10.15
C VAL A 314 12.14 -23.17 -8.73
N ASP A 315 13.23 -22.58 -8.30
CA ASP A 315 13.36 -21.97 -6.99
C ASP A 315 13.40 -20.44 -7.11
N LEU A 316 13.03 -19.77 -6.02
CA LEU A 316 12.92 -18.32 -5.93
C LEU A 316 13.41 -17.83 -4.56
N ARG A 317 14.22 -16.77 -4.56
CA ARG A 317 14.55 -15.97 -3.37
C ARG A 317 14.37 -14.49 -3.66
N VAL A 318 13.95 -13.76 -2.63
CA VAL A 318 13.78 -12.30 -2.65
C VAL A 318 14.76 -11.69 -1.66
N PHE A 319 15.28 -10.51 -1.99
CA PHE A 319 16.27 -9.80 -1.19
C PHE A 319 15.97 -8.31 -1.16
N THR A 320 16.27 -7.67 -0.03
CA THR A 320 16.21 -6.22 0.10
C THR A 320 17.21 -5.54 -0.83
N PRO A 321 17.06 -4.23 -1.15
CA PRO A 321 18.07 -3.49 -1.90
C PRO A 321 19.46 -3.48 -1.23
N THR A 322 19.55 -3.79 0.06
CA THR A 322 20.82 -3.90 0.79
C THR A 322 21.40 -5.32 0.83
N GLY A 323 20.70 -6.29 0.22
CA GLY A 323 21.15 -7.68 0.08
C GLY A 323 20.75 -8.63 1.21
N SER A 324 19.80 -8.25 2.06
CA SER A 324 19.28 -9.15 3.10
C SER A 324 18.17 -10.03 2.53
N GLU A 325 18.16 -11.33 2.83
CA GLU A 325 17.11 -12.25 2.35
C GLU A 325 15.74 -11.89 2.96
N VAL A 326 14.73 -11.80 2.11
CA VAL A 326 13.33 -11.53 2.44
C VAL A 326 12.58 -12.87 2.42
N GLY A 327 12.31 -13.41 3.61
CA GLY A 327 11.65 -14.71 3.76
C GLY A 327 12.61 -15.89 3.67
N LYS A 328 12.23 -16.91 2.89
CA LYS A 328 13.02 -18.12 2.65
C LYS A 328 12.87 -18.52 1.18
N GLN A 329 13.85 -19.26 0.66
CA GLN A 329 13.73 -19.98 -0.61
C GLN A 329 12.36 -20.65 -0.78
N GLN A 330 11.74 -20.41 -1.93
CA GLN A 330 10.47 -21.01 -2.32
C GLN A 330 10.62 -21.83 -3.60
N VAL A 331 10.08 -23.05 -3.58
CA VAL A 331 9.84 -23.83 -4.79
C VAL A 331 8.61 -23.26 -5.51
N VAL A 332 8.82 -22.74 -6.72
CA VAL A 332 7.81 -22.09 -7.56
C VAL A 332 6.87 -23.10 -8.18
N ASN A 333 7.36 -24.25 -8.67
CA ASN A 333 6.53 -25.26 -9.35
C ASN A 333 5.85 -26.23 -8.36
N THR A 334 4.64 -26.67 -8.68
CA THR A 334 3.88 -27.69 -7.92
C THR A 334 4.17 -29.09 -8.43
N THR A 335 4.47 -29.22 -9.72
CA THR A 335 4.80 -30.48 -10.37
C THR A 335 6.30 -30.68 -10.37
N LEU A 336 6.80 -31.67 -9.61
CA LEU A 336 8.21 -32.08 -9.60
C LEU A 336 8.52 -33.18 -10.63
N ALA A 337 7.54 -33.52 -11.49
CA ALA A 337 7.72 -34.50 -12.55
C ALA A 337 8.17 -33.81 -13.85
N GLY A 338 9.17 -34.39 -14.52
CA GLY A 338 9.78 -33.78 -15.71
C GLY A 338 10.82 -32.71 -15.35
N ASN A 339 11.47 -32.17 -16.38
CA ASN A 339 12.49 -31.15 -16.30
C ASN A 339 11.89 -29.76 -16.22
N GLN A 340 12.38 -28.96 -15.27
CA GLN A 340 11.93 -27.61 -14.94
C GLN A 340 13.14 -26.69 -15.10
N HIS A 341 13.18 -25.87 -16.15
CA HIS A 341 14.39 -25.10 -16.50
C HIS A 341 14.04 -23.76 -17.16
N SER A 342 15.07 -22.94 -17.35
CA SER A 342 14.96 -21.60 -17.96
C SER A 342 13.88 -20.72 -17.31
N PRO A 343 13.96 -20.48 -16.00
CA PRO A 343 13.04 -19.56 -15.37
C PRO A 343 13.28 -18.13 -15.84
N VAL A 344 12.19 -17.40 -16.05
CA VAL A 344 12.16 -15.97 -16.36
C VAL A 344 11.29 -15.30 -15.31
N ILE A 345 11.77 -14.21 -14.71
CA ILE A 345 11.03 -13.41 -13.75
C ILE A 345 10.81 -12.00 -14.30
N ALA A 346 9.62 -11.45 -14.08
CA ALA A 346 9.30 -10.06 -14.42
C ALA A 346 8.35 -9.45 -13.38
N SER A 347 8.62 -8.21 -12.96
CA SER A 347 7.70 -7.42 -12.13
C SER A 347 6.60 -6.82 -12.99
N LEU A 348 5.36 -6.92 -12.52
CA LEU A 348 4.16 -6.42 -13.19
C LEU A 348 3.82 -5.00 -12.71
N ALA A 349 3.12 -4.23 -13.54
CA ALA A 349 2.76 -2.85 -13.23
C ALA A 349 1.75 -2.71 -12.08
N ASN A 350 1.07 -3.79 -11.69
CA ASN A 350 0.15 -3.82 -10.55
C ASN A 350 0.86 -4.07 -9.21
N GLY A 351 2.17 -4.26 -9.20
CA GLY A 351 2.96 -4.54 -8.00
C GLY A 351 3.25 -6.03 -7.75
N ASP A 352 2.58 -6.93 -8.47
CA ASP A 352 2.87 -8.36 -8.43
C ASP A 352 4.10 -8.69 -9.29
N PHE A 353 4.57 -9.94 -9.26
CA PHE A 353 5.57 -10.44 -10.20
C PHE A 353 5.21 -11.83 -10.71
N VAL A 354 5.71 -12.18 -11.88
CA VAL A 354 5.47 -13.49 -12.50
C VAL A 354 6.79 -14.22 -12.69
N VAL A 355 6.79 -15.52 -12.40
CA VAL A 355 7.85 -16.44 -12.75
C VAL A 355 7.29 -17.41 -13.79
N GLY A 356 7.85 -17.40 -14.99
CA GLY A 356 7.58 -18.39 -16.03
C GLY A 356 8.76 -19.32 -16.21
N TRP A 357 8.53 -20.54 -16.70
CA TRP A 357 9.60 -21.49 -16.98
C TRP A 357 9.18 -22.52 -18.03
N THR A 358 10.15 -23.30 -18.50
CA THR A 358 9.92 -24.38 -19.44
C THR A 358 9.87 -25.72 -18.72
N GLU A 359 8.82 -26.48 -18.96
CA GLU A 359 8.62 -27.83 -18.44
C GLU A 359 8.74 -28.88 -19.56
N GLY A 360 9.55 -29.93 -19.41
CA GLY A 360 9.79 -30.92 -20.47
C GLY A 360 10.26 -32.30 -20.00
N ASN A 361 10.58 -33.21 -20.92
CA ASN A 361 10.93 -34.61 -20.60
C ASN A 361 12.43 -34.93 -20.73
N SER A 362 13.28 -34.00 -21.17
CA SER A 362 14.72 -34.25 -21.37
C SER A 362 15.58 -33.02 -21.08
N PHE A 363 16.83 -33.28 -20.70
CA PHE A 363 17.89 -32.29 -20.56
C PHE A 363 18.31 -31.80 -21.94
N ILE A 364 18.05 -30.53 -22.22
CA ILE A 364 18.68 -29.64 -23.22
C ILE A 364 18.97 -30.29 -24.59
N PHE A 365 18.30 -29.75 -25.62
CA PHE A 365 18.32 -30.14 -27.04
C PHE A 365 17.48 -31.39 -27.37
N ASN A 366 16.40 -31.16 -28.14
CA ASN A 366 15.41 -32.15 -28.62
C ASN A 366 14.31 -32.53 -27.60
N GLN A 367 13.68 -31.52 -26.99
CA GLN A 367 12.63 -31.70 -25.99
C GLN A 367 11.24 -31.87 -26.63
N THR A 368 11.03 -32.96 -27.35
CA THR A 368 9.65 -33.37 -27.68
C THR A 368 8.91 -33.65 -26.36
N GLY A 369 7.76 -33.02 -26.14
CA GLY A 369 7.00 -33.13 -24.89
C GLY A 369 6.96 -31.88 -24.01
N SER A 370 7.49 -30.73 -24.45
CA SER A 370 7.66 -29.55 -23.58
C SER A 370 6.44 -28.63 -23.56
N ARG A 371 6.32 -27.81 -22.51
CA ARG A 371 5.29 -26.77 -22.39
C ARG A 371 5.87 -25.56 -21.63
N VAL A 372 5.26 -24.40 -21.81
CA VAL A 372 5.60 -23.20 -21.03
C VAL A 372 4.53 -22.97 -19.97
N VAL A 373 4.97 -22.69 -18.75
CA VAL A 373 4.14 -22.56 -17.54
C VAL A 373 4.56 -21.32 -16.76
N GLY A 374 3.65 -20.81 -15.93
CA GLY A 374 3.94 -19.66 -15.09
C GLY A 374 3.16 -19.65 -13.78
N GLN A 375 3.64 -18.83 -12.85
CA GLN A 375 3.05 -18.56 -11.55
C GLN A 375 3.19 -17.08 -11.23
N VAL A 376 2.08 -16.43 -10.87
CA VAL A 376 2.08 -15.05 -10.38
C VAL A 376 2.24 -15.06 -8.86
N PHE A 377 2.97 -14.11 -8.33
CA PHE A 377 3.18 -13.88 -6.90
C PHE A 377 2.73 -12.47 -6.55
N SER A 378 1.96 -12.36 -5.48
CA SER A 378 1.53 -11.08 -4.96
C SER A 378 2.36 -10.66 -3.76
N LEU A 379 2.74 -9.37 -3.77
CA LEU A 379 3.36 -8.67 -2.65
C LEU A 379 2.34 -7.94 -1.78
N THR A 380 1.07 -7.86 -2.21
CA THR A 380 0.03 -7.11 -1.51
C THR A 380 -1.12 -8.00 -1.01
N ALA A 381 -1.18 -9.26 -1.45
CA ALA A 381 -2.16 -10.20 -0.94
C ALA A 381 -1.87 -10.54 0.53
N PRO A 382 -2.91 -10.76 1.36
CA PRO A 382 -2.71 -11.17 2.74
C PRO A 382 -1.83 -12.41 2.85
N ILE A 383 -0.85 -12.35 3.75
CA ILE A 383 0.02 -13.46 4.11
C ILE A 383 -0.70 -14.28 5.16
N VAL A 384 -1.29 -15.40 4.72
CA VAL A 384 -2.12 -16.24 5.57
C VAL A 384 -1.39 -17.51 5.98
N GLY A 385 -1.38 -17.78 7.28
CA GLY A 385 -0.87 -18.99 7.90
C GLY A 385 -1.81 -20.20 7.77
N SER A 386 -1.45 -21.24 8.49
CA SER A 386 -2.15 -22.50 8.62
C SER A 386 -2.78 -22.60 10.02
N SER A 387 -3.45 -23.70 10.34
CA SER A 387 -3.99 -23.92 11.69
C SER A 387 -2.93 -24.45 12.68
N LYS A 388 -1.66 -24.10 12.50
CA LYS A 388 -0.51 -24.57 13.30
C LYS A 388 0.36 -23.37 13.60
N ALA A 389 1.28 -23.52 14.55
CA ALA A 389 2.31 -22.51 14.82
C ALA A 389 3.11 -22.17 13.55
N ASP A 390 2.94 -20.94 13.09
CA ASP A 390 3.52 -20.39 11.88
C ASP A 390 4.46 -19.22 12.18
N LYS A 391 5.43 -19.03 11.29
CA LYS A 391 6.29 -17.83 11.30
C LYS A 391 6.05 -17.06 10.02
N LEU A 392 5.23 -16.02 10.12
CA LEU A 392 4.88 -15.12 9.05
C LEU A 392 5.81 -13.89 9.09
N THR A 393 6.15 -13.38 7.92
CA THR A 393 7.03 -12.22 7.77
C THR A 393 6.57 -11.52 6.51
N GLY A 394 6.22 -10.25 6.61
CA GLY A 394 5.89 -9.36 5.49
C GLY A 394 7.13 -8.73 4.87
N THR A 395 6.89 -7.82 3.95
CA THR A 395 7.85 -7.16 3.08
C THR A 395 8.26 -5.79 3.65
N ALA A 396 8.69 -4.89 2.77
CA ALA A 396 8.90 -3.48 3.09
C ALA A 396 7.67 -2.58 2.81
N GLY A 397 6.59 -3.14 2.27
CA GLY A 397 5.33 -2.45 1.99
C GLY A 397 4.31 -2.60 3.11
N ASP A 398 3.07 -2.19 2.85
CA ASP A 398 1.97 -2.35 3.80
C ASP A 398 1.39 -3.76 3.67
N ASP A 399 1.75 -4.64 4.61
CA ASP A 399 1.37 -6.05 4.58
C ASP A 399 0.17 -6.36 5.50
N THR A 400 -0.65 -7.33 5.11
CA THR A 400 -1.69 -7.90 6.00
C THR A 400 -1.30 -9.34 6.33
N LEU A 401 -1.11 -9.65 7.61
CA LEU A 401 -0.71 -10.97 8.09
C LEU A 401 -1.83 -11.59 8.93
N GLU A 402 -2.22 -12.82 8.61
CA GLU A 402 -3.22 -13.59 9.35
C GLU A 402 -2.62 -14.94 9.79
N GLY A 403 -2.45 -15.15 11.09
CA GLY A 403 -1.92 -16.41 11.65
C GLY A 403 -2.88 -17.60 11.48
N LYS A 404 -4.17 -17.36 11.73
CA LYS A 404 -5.22 -18.34 12.08
C LYS A 404 -4.93 -18.96 13.45
N ALA A 405 -5.48 -20.15 13.71
CA ALA A 405 -5.20 -20.87 14.94
C ALA A 405 -3.74 -21.33 14.99
N GLY A 406 -3.05 -21.15 16.11
CA GLY A 406 -1.66 -21.54 16.22
C GLY A 406 -1.00 -20.87 17.42
N ASP A 407 0.31 -21.01 17.56
CA ASP A 407 1.07 -20.08 18.39
C ASP A 407 2.00 -19.38 17.41
N ASP A 408 1.56 -18.24 16.87
CA ASP A 408 2.15 -17.70 15.66
C ASP A 408 3.13 -16.56 15.94
N VAL A 409 4.05 -16.34 15.01
CA VAL A 409 4.93 -15.17 15.00
C VAL A 409 4.63 -14.39 13.74
N LEU A 410 3.98 -13.23 13.90
CA LEU A 410 3.66 -12.32 12.82
C LEU A 410 4.65 -11.16 12.89
N ASN A 411 5.39 -10.95 11.81
CA ASN A 411 6.36 -9.87 11.68
C ASN A 411 5.99 -9.05 10.44
N GLY A 412 5.46 -7.84 10.60
CA GLY A 412 5.03 -7.02 9.47
C GLY A 412 6.18 -6.66 8.55
N GLY A 413 7.29 -6.19 9.14
CA GLY A 413 8.47 -5.82 8.39
C GLY A 413 8.71 -4.32 8.51
N THR A 414 8.86 -3.63 7.38
CA THR A 414 8.76 -2.16 7.36
C THR A 414 7.53 -1.79 6.58
N GLY A 415 6.89 -0.67 6.89
CA GLY A 415 5.63 -0.29 6.27
C GLY A 415 4.60 0.02 7.35
N SER A 416 3.33 0.06 6.96
CA SER A 416 2.19 0.11 7.86
C SER A 416 1.45 -1.23 7.81
N ASP A 417 1.80 -2.14 8.72
CA ASP A 417 1.39 -3.54 8.64
C ASP A 417 0.17 -3.84 9.52
N THR A 418 -0.68 -4.76 9.06
CA THR A 418 -1.93 -5.15 9.74
C THR A 418 -1.89 -6.59 10.20
N ALA A 419 -2.09 -6.82 11.50
CA ALA A 419 -2.35 -8.17 12.01
C ALA A 419 -3.87 -8.40 11.93
N SER A 420 -4.28 -9.34 11.08
CA SER A 420 -5.68 -9.66 10.86
C SER A 420 -6.11 -10.88 11.64
N TYR A 421 -7.26 -10.75 12.30
CA TYR A 421 -8.00 -11.81 12.98
C TYR A 421 -9.42 -11.93 12.42
N GLU A 422 -9.65 -11.42 11.19
CA GLU A 422 -10.97 -11.37 10.53
C GLU A 422 -11.66 -12.73 10.47
N HIS A 423 -10.88 -13.81 10.33
CA HIS A 423 -11.37 -15.18 10.25
C HIS A 423 -11.31 -15.96 11.58
N ALA A 424 -11.01 -15.30 12.70
CA ALA A 424 -11.02 -15.93 14.01
C ALA A 424 -12.42 -16.48 14.34
N ALA A 425 -12.47 -17.70 14.89
CA ALA A 425 -13.74 -18.38 15.14
C ALA A 425 -14.50 -17.87 16.38
N ARG A 426 -13.89 -16.96 17.15
CA ARG A 426 -14.39 -16.36 18.39
C ARG A 426 -13.72 -14.99 18.58
N ALA A 427 -14.21 -14.23 19.56
CA ALA A 427 -13.60 -12.98 20.00
C ALA A 427 -12.11 -13.11 20.33
N VAL A 428 -11.35 -12.09 19.95
CA VAL A 428 -9.91 -11.93 20.18
C VAL A 428 -9.60 -10.78 21.13
N ALA A 429 -8.49 -10.90 21.85
CA ALA A 429 -7.95 -9.85 22.71
C ALA A 429 -6.48 -9.63 22.36
N VAL A 430 -6.17 -8.54 21.65
CA VAL A 430 -4.88 -8.34 20.99
C VAL A 430 -4.34 -6.94 21.29
N SER A 431 -3.05 -6.85 21.63
CA SER A 431 -2.37 -5.60 21.94
C SER A 431 -1.05 -5.43 21.19
N LEU A 432 -0.90 -4.31 20.48
CA LEU A 432 0.35 -3.87 19.87
C LEU A 432 1.37 -3.33 20.89
N ALA A 433 0.92 -3.04 22.11
CA ALA A 433 1.79 -2.59 23.21
C ALA A 433 2.60 -3.75 23.83
N VAL A 434 2.31 -5.00 23.47
CA VAL A 434 2.95 -6.20 24.02
C VAL A 434 3.85 -6.86 22.97
N ALA A 435 5.17 -6.78 23.19
CA ALA A 435 6.16 -7.45 22.33
C ALA A 435 6.41 -8.94 22.70
N ALA A 436 5.91 -9.37 23.85
CA ALA A 436 5.97 -10.77 24.29
C ALA A 436 4.83 -11.59 23.65
N PRO A 437 4.92 -12.93 23.62
CA PRO A 437 3.78 -13.75 23.22
C PRO A 437 2.56 -13.44 24.07
N GLN A 438 1.41 -13.23 23.44
CA GLN A 438 0.15 -12.87 24.08
C GLN A 438 -0.93 -13.88 23.69
N GLY A 439 -1.74 -14.30 24.67
CA GLY A 439 -2.90 -15.12 24.36
C GLY A 439 -3.94 -14.26 23.66
N THR A 440 -4.12 -14.45 22.36
CA THR A 440 -5.04 -13.67 21.52
C THR A 440 -6.49 -14.13 21.66
N GLY A 441 -6.74 -15.16 22.48
CA GLY A 441 -8.07 -15.68 22.78
C GLY A 441 -8.42 -16.85 21.87
N ALA A 442 -8.91 -16.55 20.67
CA ALA A 442 -9.40 -17.56 19.71
C ALA A 442 -8.30 -18.25 18.92
N ASP A 443 -7.24 -17.51 18.60
CA ASP A 443 -6.22 -17.91 17.63
C ASP A 443 -4.91 -18.38 18.28
N GLY A 444 -4.88 -18.46 19.61
CA GLY A 444 -3.82 -19.09 20.39
C GLY A 444 -2.88 -18.07 21.04
N THR A 445 -1.56 -18.35 21.06
CA THR A 445 -0.57 -17.45 21.67
C THR A 445 0.35 -16.85 20.62
N ASP A 446 0.04 -15.63 20.20
CA ASP A 446 0.72 -14.98 19.08
C ASP A 446 1.77 -13.97 19.55
N THR A 447 2.81 -13.80 18.75
CA THR A 447 3.83 -12.76 18.93
C THR A 447 3.77 -11.81 17.75
N LEU A 448 3.37 -10.57 18.00
CA LEU A 448 3.31 -9.51 17.01
C LEU A 448 4.59 -8.67 17.06
N ARG A 449 5.22 -8.46 15.90
CA ARG A 449 6.38 -7.60 15.74
C ARG A 449 6.17 -6.69 14.55
N HIS A 450 6.56 -5.42 14.69
CA HIS A 450 6.48 -4.45 13.59
C HIS A 450 5.08 -4.46 12.97
N MET A 451 4.07 -4.28 13.83
CA MET A 451 2.67 -4.19 13.43
C MET A 451 2.15 -2.84 13.93
N GLU A 452 1.53 -2.08 13.04
CA GLU A 452 0.96 -0.77 13.31
C GLU A 452 -0.56 -0.83 13.42
N ASN A 453 -1.18 -1.86 12.84
CA ASN A 453 -2.64 -1.96 12.71
C ASN A 453 -3.17 -3.31 13.18
N LEU A 454 -4.41 -3.31 13.67
CA LEU A 454 -5.17 -4.49 14.04
C LEU A 454 -6.51 -4.51 13.32
N LEU A 455 -6.86 -5.68 12.77
CA LEU A 455 -8.20 -5.98 12.28
C LEU A 455 -8.79 -7.12 13.12
N GLY A 456 -9.92 -6.85 13.75
CA GLY A 456 -10.70 -7.77 14.56
C GLY A 456 -11.46 -8.80 13.72
N SER A 457 -12.16 -9.66 14.42
CA SER A 457 -13.05 -10.71 13.94
C SER A 457 -14.48 -10.20 13.75
N THR A 458 -15.45 -11.10 13.64
CA THR A 458 -16.89 -10.77 13.64
C THR A 458 -17.54 -10.96 15.02
N PHE A 459 -16.74 -10.93 16.09
CA PHE A 459 -17.18 -11.14 17.47
C PHE A 459 -16.72 -9.98 18.35
N ALA A 460 -17.19 -9.93 19.61
CA ALA A 460 -16.86 -8.87 20.55
C ALA A 460 -15.38 -8.86 20.96
N ASP A 461 -14.58 -8.09 20.26
CA ASP A 461 -13.13 -8.06 20.34
C ASP A 461 -12.59 -7.00 21.31
N THR A 462 -11.33 -7.16 21.71
CA THR A 462 -10.59 -6.14 22.45
C THR A 462 -9.26 -5.88 21.75
N LEU A 463 -9.15 -4.75 21.05
CA LEU A 463 -7.98 -4.37 20.28
C LEU A 463 -7.30 -3.17 20.94
N THR A 464 -5.99 -3.24 21.12
CA THR A 464 -5.21 -2.20 21.82
C THR A 464 -3.99 -1.80 21.00
N GLY A 465 -3.90 -0.52 20.66
CA GLY A 465 -2.74 0.11 20.02
C GLY A 465 -1.53 0.23 20.95
N ASN A 466 -0.51 0.94 20.49
CA ASN A 466 0.72 1.24 21.23
C ASN A 466 0.92 2.77 21.37
N GLY A 467 2.16 3.26 21.31
CA GLY A 467 2.45 4.70 21.43
C GLY A 467 2.66 5.40 20.09
N ALA A 468 2.45 4.70 18.98
CA ALA A 468 2.54 5.21 17.61
C ALA A 468 1.13 5.39 17.02
N ALA A 469 1.03 6.04 15.86
CA ALA A 469 -0.25 6.10 15.15
C ALA A 469 -0.67 4.70 14.67
N ASN A 470 -1.82 4.23 15.15
CA ASN A 470 -2.39 2.93 14.84
C ASN A 470 -3.74 3.04 14.14
N ARG A 471 -4.05 2.07 13.28
CA ARG A 471 -5.43 1.80 12.81
C ARG A 471 -5.95 0.56 13.52
N LEU A 472 -7.05 0.71 14.27
CA LEU A 472 -7.77 -0.38 14.92
C LEU A 472 -9.15 -0.50 14.27
N ASP A 473 -9.46 -1.67 13.72
CA ASP A 473 -10.73 -1.97 13.06
C ASP A 473 -11.38 -3.14 13.79
N GLY A 474 -12.49 -2.90 14.49
CA GLY A 474 -13.21 -3.89 15.30
C GLY A 474 -13.94 -4.93 14.46
N GLY A 475 -14.49 -4.50 13.32
CA GLY A 475 -15.25 -5.35 12.41
C GLY A 475 -16.71 -5.41 12.80
N ALA A 476 -17.21 -6.58 13.19
CA ALA A 476 -18.57 -6.73 13.68
C ALA A 476 -18.52 -7.35 15.07
N GLY A 477 -19.50 -7.05 15.92
CA GLY A 477 -19.40 -7.43 17.33
C GLY A 477 -19.52 -6.20 18.20
N ASN A 478 -19.50 -6.40 19.51
CA ASN A 478 -19.45 -5.28 20.45
C ASN A 478 -18.01 -5.14 20.92
N ASP A 479 -17.28 -4.25 20.28
CA ASP A 479 -15.83 -4.21 20.34
C ASP A 479 -15.34 -3.19 21.37
N THR A 480 -14.11 -3.38 21.83
CA THR A 480 -13.40 -2.40 22.65
C THR A 480 -12.08 -2.07 21.97
N LEU A 481 -11.96 -0.83 21.48
CA LEU A 481 -10.79 -0.33 20.77
C LEU A 481 -10.09 0.71 21.63
N ILE A 482 -8.79 0.53 21.87
CA ILE A 482 -7.99 1.40 22.75
C ILE A 482 -6.76 1.87 21.98
N GLY A 483 -6.70 3.14 21.56
CA GLY A 483 -5.58 3.70 20.81
C GLY A 483 -4.29 3.83 21.63
N ASN A 484 -4.43 4.15 22.92
CA ASN A 484 -3.36 4.49 23.88
C ASN A 484 -2.70 5.83 23.58
N GLY A 485 -1.70 5.90 22.71
CA GLY A 485 -1.04 7.16 22.40
C GLY A 485 -0.60 7.19 20.96
N GLY A 486 -0.69 8.34 20.31
CA GLY A 486 -0.48 8.42 18.87
C GLY A 486 -1.43 9.42 18.27
N ASN A 487 -1.66 9.33 16.97
CA ASN A 487 -2.85 9.92 16.35
C ASN A 487 -3.55 8.75 15.68
N ASP A 488 -4.51 8.16 16.36
CA ASP A 488 -5.04 6.85 16.03
C ASP A 488 -6.32 6.96 15.19
N THR A 489 -6.59 5.90 14.44
CA THR A 489 -7.88 5.72 13.74
C THR A 489 -8.56 4.48 14.29
N LEU A 490 -9.68 4.68 15.00
CA LEU A 490 -10.47 3.61 15.61
C LEU A 490 -11.79 3.49 14.86
N ILE A 491 -12.09 2.30 14.35
CA ILE A 491 -13.31 1.98 13.61
C ILE A 491 -13.98 0.81 14.29
N GLY A 492 -15.11 1.05 14.98
CA GLY A 492 -15.90 0.02 15.66
C GLY A 492 -16.51 -0.97 14.68
N GLY A 493 -17.31 -0.44 13.75
CA GLY A 493 -17.94 -1.19 12.69
C GLY A 493 -19.41 -1.47 13.01
N ALA A 494 -19.78 -2.72 13.28
CA ALA A 494 -21.18 -3.07 13.56
C ALA A 494 -21.36 -3.70 14.94
N GLY A 495 -22.03 -3.02 15.84
CA GLY A 495 -22.43 -3.47 17.17
C GLY A 495 -22.36 -2.31 18.15
N ALA A 496 -22.33 -2.60 19.45
CA ALA A 496 -22.23 -1.56 20.46
C ALA A 496 -20.78 -1.46 20.95
N ASP A 497 -20.05 -0.49 20.42
CA ASP A 497 -18.59 -0.43 20.54
C ASP A 497 -18.13 0.60 21.57
N ASN A 498 -16.99 0.34 22.20
CA ASN A 498 -16.30 1.27 23.08
C ASN A 498 -14.98 1.71 22.42
N LEU A 499 -14.89 2.97 22.03
CA LEU A 499 -13.71 3.55 21.38
C LEU A 499 -13.01 4.50 22.35
N VAL A 500 -11.77 4.18 22.72
CA VAL A 500 -10.93 4.98 23.61
C VAL A 500 -9.75 5.51 22.79
N GLY A 501 -9.78 6.79 22.40
CA GLY A 501 -8.70 7.41 21.62
C GLY A 501 -7.37 7.35 22.36
N GLY A 502 -7.36 7.86 23.60
CA GLY A 502 -6.12 8.01 24.35
C GLY A 502 -5.43 9.32 23.99
N THR A 503 -4.14 9.43 24.33
CA THR A 503 -3.43 10.69 24.12
C THR A 503 -3.17 10.90 22.63
N GLY A 504 -3.67 11.98 22.05
CA GLY A 504 -3.48 12.14 20.62
C GLY A 504 -4.34 13.20 19.98
N ALA A 505 -4.38 13.15 18.65
CA ALA A 505 -5.49 13.68 17.88
C ALA A 505 -6.09 12.50 17.12
N ASP A 506 -7.10 11.87 17.71
CA ASP A 506 -7.62 10.60 17.24
C ASP A 506 -8.88 10.77 16.38
N SER A 507 -9.08 9.86 15.43
CA SER A 507 -10.31 9.77 14.64
C SER A 507 -11.06 8.51 15.06
N MET A 508 -12.27 8.66 15.59
CA MET A 508 -13.10 7.56 16.06
C MET A 508 -14.41 7.48 15.27
N GLU A 509 -14.73 6.31 14.75
CA GLU A 509 -15.95 5.99 14.00
C GLU A 509 -16.55 4.70 14.56
N GLY A 510 -17.69 4.80 15.22
CA GLY A 510 -18.40 3.69 15.88
C GLY A 510 -19.12 2.82 14.87
N GLY A 511 -19.87 3.44 13.95
CA GLY A 511 -20.52 2.73 12.85
C GLY A 511 -21.98 2.45 13.16
N LEU A 512 -22.43 1.20 13.07
CA LEU A 512 -23.81 0.82 13.38
C LEU A 512 -23.91 0.31 14.81
N GLY A 513 -24.86 0.81 15.59
CA GLY A 513 -25.23 0.28 16.89
C GLY A 513 -25.28 1.36 17.96
N ARG A 514 -24.74 1.11 19.14
CA ARG A 514 -24.87 2.07 20.26
C ARG A 514 -23.52 2.28 20.89
N ASP A 515 -22.82 3.28 20.39
CA ASP A 515 -21.39 3.39 20.61
C ASP A 515 -21.05 4.38 21.71
N ILE A 516 -19.89 4.17 22.32
CA ILE A 516 -19.34 5.02 23.37
C ILE A 516 -17.93 5.45 22.98
N TYR A 517 -17.72 6.75 22.90
CA TYR A 517 -16.45 7.38 22.56
C TYR A 517 -15.84 8.03 23.80
N PHE A 518 -14.61 7.69 24.14
CA PHE A 518 -13.87 8.34 25.23
C PHE A 518 -12.87 9.32 24.64
N VAL A 519 -13.10 10.61 24.91
CA VAL A 519 -12.32 11.74 24.39
C VAL A 519 -11.50 12.36 25.52
N ASP A 520 -10.20 12.47 25.32
CA ASP A 520 -9.29 13.17 26.23
C ASP A 520 -8.54 14.36 25.61
N SER A 521 -8.70 14.54 24.29
CA SER A 521 -8.10 15.66 23.57
C SER A 521 -9.16 16.42 22.79
N ALA A 522 -9.10 17.76 22.85
CA ALA A 522 -9.99 18.61 22.05
C ALA A 522 -9.72 18.52 20.53
N LYS A 523 -8.68 17.76 20.14
CA LYS A 523 -8.36 17.47 18.74
C LYS A 523 -8.95 16.14 18.27
N ASP A 524 -9.52 15.34 19.17
CA ASP A 524 -10.19 14.11 18.80
C ASP A 524 -11.42 14.43 17.96
N VAL A 525 -11.70 13.56 16.99
CA VAL A 525 -12.80 13.71 16.06
C VAL A 525 -13.66 12.46 16.10
N VAL A 526 -14.89 12.61 16.56
CA VAL A 526 -15.93 11.58 16.48
C VAL A 526 -16.70 11.73 15.18
N ARG A 527 -16.86 10.65 14.42
CA ARG A 527 -17.59 10.59 13.15
C ARG A 527 -18.73 9.60 13.26
N GLU A 528 -19.93 10.08 12.99
CA GLU A 528 -21.15 9.29 13.03
C GLU A 528 -21.99 9.43 11.77
N GLY A 529 -22.82 8.41 11.53
CA GLY A 529 -23.77 8.35 10.42
C GLY A 529 -25.23 8.52 10.87
N PRO A 530 -26.16 8.89 9.96
CA PRO A 530 -27.58 9.07 10.29
C PRO A 530 -28.32 7.77 10.68
N LEU A 531 -27.66 6.61 10.58
CA LEU A 531 -28.19 5.29 10.93
C LEU A 531 -27.32 4.60 12.00
N GLY A 532 -26.45 5.34 12.68
CA GLY A 532 -25.47 4.81 13.65
C GLY A 532 -26.17 4.22 14.86
N GLY A 533 -26.78 5.05 15.70
CA GLY A 533 -27.84 4.61 16.58
C GLY A 533 -28.09 5.60 17.69
N THR A 534 -27.66 5.31 18.93
CA THR A 534 -27.76 6.29 20.02
C THR A 534 -26.43 6.44 20.72
N ASP A 535 -25.65 7.40 20.26
CA ASP A 535 -24.21 7.38 20.48
C ASP A 535 -23.80 8.38 21.56
N THR A 536 -22.83 7.98 22.38
CA THR A 536 -22.41 8.73 23.58
C THR A 536 -20.94 9.10 23.50
N VAL A 537 -20.63 10.37 23.69
CA VAL A 537 -19.27 10.83 23.96
C VAL A 537 -19.11 11.04 25.46
N VAL A 538 -18.07 10.44 26.03
CA VAL A 538 -17.58 10.69 27.38
C VAL A 538 -16.30 11.52 27.26
N ALA A 539 -16.31 12.78 27.69
CA ALA A 539 -15.19 13.70 27.49
C ALA A 539 -14.55 14.16 28.80
N SER A 540 -13.22 14.05 28.92
CA SER A 540 -12.46 14.61 30.05
C SER A 540 -11.97 16.05 29.80
N VAL A 541 -12.29 16.60 28.64
CA VAL A 541 -11.98 17.96 28.19
C VAL A 541 -13.23 18.66 27.68
N SER A 542 -13.15 19.99 27.53
CA SER A 542 -14.19 20.74 26.82
C SER A 542 -14.37 20.20 25.41
N TYR A 543 -15.59 19.80 25.05
CA TYR A 543 -15.87 19.12 23.79
C TYR A 543 -17.14 19.62 23.12
N SER A 544 -17.16 19.53 21.79
CA SER A 544 -18.32 19.87 20.96
C SER A 544 -18.72 18.65 20.15
N LEU A 545 -19.98 18.24 20.25
CA LEU A 545 -20.50 17.12 19.49
C LEU A 545 -20.43 17.38 17.97
N SER A 546 -19.99 16.37 17.25
CA SER A 546 -20.20 16.23 15.80
C SER A 546 -21.69 15.98 15.52
N ALA A 547 -22.08 16.09 14.25
CA ALA A 547 -23.43 15.69 13.83
C ALA A 547 -23.68 14.20 14.15
N TYR A 548 -24.94 13.86 14.34
CA TYR A 548 -25.47 12.51 14.60
C TYR A 548 -25.13 11.89 15.96
N VAL A 549 -24.26 12.50 16.77
CA VAL A 549 -24.06 12.08 18.17
C VAL A 549 -25.21 12.61 19.06
N ASP A 550 -25.78 11.75 19.90
CA ASP A 550 -26.95 12.07 20.73
C ASP A 550 -26.60 12.57 22.13
N ARG A 551 -25.51 12.07 22.72
CA ARG A 551 -25.16 12.34 24.13
C ARG A 551 -23.72 12.79 24.29
N LEU A 552 -23.51 13.80 25.14
CA LEU A 552 -22.21 14.18 25.69
C LEU A 552 -22.26 14.13 27.22
N GLU A 553 -21.39 13.33 27.82
CA GLU A 553 -21.19 13.22 29.25
C GLU A 553 -19.78 13.69 29.59
N LEU A 554 -19.67 14.68 30.46
CA LEU A 554 -18.37 15.12 30.97
C LEU A 554 -17.89 14.11 32.02
N ALA A 555 -16.69 13.57 31.82
CA ALA A 555 -16.12 12.56 32.69
C ALA A 555 -16.02 13.08 34.14
N SER A 556 -16.22 12.18 35.10
CA SER A 556 -16.21 12.50 36.53
C SER A 556 -14.95 13.25 36.94
N GLY A 557 -15.13 14.32 37.71
CA GLY A 557 -14.05 15.17 38.23
C GLY A 557 -14.51 16.60 38.44
N ALA A 558 -13.72 17.39 39.17
CA ALA A 558 -14.02 18.80 39.47
C ALA A 558 -13.48 19.77 38.40
N GLY A 559 -13.43 19.33 37.14
CA GLY A 559 -12.89 20.12 36.04
C GLY A 559 -13.94 21.07 35.48
N ASN A 560 -13.65 22.38 35.47
CA ASN A 560 -14.54 23.40 34.92
C ASN A 560 -14.44 23.40 33.38
N ILE A 561 -15.18 22.49 32.74
CA ILE A 561 -15.11 22.25 31.29
C ILE A 561 -16.47 22.47 30.62
N LYS A 562 -16.45 22.56 29.29
CA LYS A 562 -17.61 22.89 28.48
C LYS A 562 -18.15 21.67 27.72
N ALA A 563 -19.43 21.38 27.88
CA ALA A 563 -20.18 20.49 27.01
C ALA A 563 -20.93 21.31 25.96
N THR A 564 -20.70 21.05 24.67
CA THR A 564 -21.42 21.73 23.59
C THR A 564 -22.12 20.71 22.69
N GLY A 565 -23.42 20.86 22.48
CA GLY A 565 -24.21 20.05 21.58
C GLY A 565 -23.92 20.32 20.09
N ASN A 566 -24.65 19.61 19.24
CA ASN A 566 -24.78 19.87 17.81
C ASN A 566 -26.08 20.65 17.55
N TYR A 567 -26.71 20.50 16.38
CA TYR A 567 -27.99 21.18 16.12
C TYR A 567 -29.21 20.23 16.23
N GLN A 568 -29.00 19.00 16.68
CA GLN A 568 -30.04 18.02 16.97
C GLN A 568 -30.35 18.05 18.47
N SER A 569 -31.47 17.44 18.86
CA SER A 569 -31.77 17.21 20.29
C SER A 569 -30.70 16.34 20.92
N ASN A 570 -29.93 16.89 21.84
CA ASN A 570 -28.88 16.20 22.57
C ASN A 570 -29.20 16.03 24.05
N VAL A 571 -28.50 15.09 24.69
CA VAL A 571 -28.41 14.97 26.16
C VAL A 571 -27.01 15.41 26.57
N LEU A 572 -26.89 16.50 27.32
CA LEU A 572 -25.63 17.00 27.87
C LEU A 572 -25.62 16.81 29.39
N ILE A 573 -24.59 16.15 29.91
CA ILE A 573 -24.40 15.87 31.34
C ILE A 573 -23.04 16.43 31.76
N GLY A 574 -23.02 17.30 32.76
CA GLY A 574 -21.82 17.86 33.36
C GLY A 574 -21.21 16.96 34.45
N ASN A 575 -20.14 17.46 35.06
CA ASN A 575 -19.37 16.79 36.09
C ASN A 575 -19.54 17.49 37.46
N GLU A 576 -18.52 17.45 38.33
CA GLU A 576 -18.58 18.04 39.68
C GLU A 576 -18.02 19.47 39.74
N GLY A 577 -17.52 20.00 38.63
CA GLY A 577 -16.97 21.35 38.52
C GLY A 577 -17.95 22.33 37.89
N ASP A 578 -17.60 23.62 37.89
CA ASP A 578 -18.44 24.68 37.32
C ASP A 578 -18.44 24.57 35.78
N ASN A 579 -19.48 23.96 35.20
CA ASN A 579 -19.53 23.61 33.79
C ASN A 579 -20.32 24.62 32.96
N VAL A 580 -20.02 24.67 31.67
CA VAL A 580 -20.86 25.37 30.68
C VAL A 580 -21.52 24.32 29.79
N LEU A 581 -22.85 24.26 29.80
CA LEU A 581 -23.65 23.34 28.99
C LEU A 581 -24.37 24.14 27.90
N ASP A 582 -23.95 23.98 26.65
CA ASP A 582 -24.41 24.75 25.50
C ASP A 582 -25.07 23.81 24.49
N GLY A 583 -26.39 23.66 24.58
CA GLY A 583 -27.18 22.80 23.69
C GLY A 583 -27.14 23.21 22.22
N ARG A 584 -26.84 24.50 21.96
CA ARG A 584 -26.93 25.18 20.65
C ARG A 584 -28.36 25.19 20.09
N GLY A 585 -28.81 24.14 19.42
CA GLY A 585 -30.15 24.09 18.83
C GLY A 585 -30.62 22.67 18.75
N GLY A 586 -31.92 22.46 18.59
CA GLY A 586 -32.52 21.18 19.01
C GLY A 586 -33.29 21.42 20.30
N ALA A 587 -34.07 20.42 20.72
CA ALA A 587 -34.66 20.44 22.06
C ALA A 587 -33.78 19.56 22.96
N ASP A 588 -32.92 20.19 23.75
CA ASP A 588 -31.86 19.51 24.50
C ASP A 588 -32.27 19.17 25.92
N THR A 589 -31.64 18.15 26.50
CA THR A 589 -31.72 17.84 27.94
C THR A 589 -30.37 18.12 28.59
N LEU A 590 -30.33 19.03 29.54
CA LEU A 590 -29.11 19.53 30.18
C LEU A 590 -29.13 19.17 31.67
N THR A 591 -28.07 18.54 32.16
CA THR A 591 -27.88 18.18 33.58
C THR A 591 -26.53 18.71 34.02
N GLY A 592 -26.49 19.70 34.90
CA GLY A 592 -25.26 20.39 35.31
C GLY A 592 -24.33 19.51 36.14
N GLY A 593 -24.90 18.77 37.09
CA GLY A 593 -24.14 18.02 38.09
C GLY A 593 -23.99 18.82 39.38
N ALA A 594 -22.76 18.90 39.88
CA ALA A 594 -22.44 19.73 41.04
C ALA A 594 -21.53 20.88 40.61
N GLY A 595 -21.49 21.96 41.39
CA GLY A 595 -20.74 23.16 41.03
C GLY A 595 -21.68 24.29 40.62
N HIS A 596 -21.11 25.37 40.12
CA HIS A 596 -21.82 26.54 39.63
C HIS A 596 -21.98 26.48 38.11
N ASP A 597 -23.04 25.83 37.63
CA ASP A 597 -23.18 25.51 36.22
C ASP A 597 -23.85 26.62 35.41
N SER A 598 -23.48 26.77 34.14
CA SER A 598 -24.09 27.72 33.21
C SER A 598 -24.76 26.99 32.05
N PHE A 599 -26.09 27.10 31.98
CA PHE A 599 -26.91 26.52 30.92
C PHE A 599 -27.16 27.56 29.82
N VAL A 600 -26.57 27.36 28.64
CA VAL A 600 -26.61 28.30 27.52
C VAL A 600 -27.66 27.87 26.50
N PHE A 601 -28.66 28.72 26.31
CA PHE A 601 -29.76 28.48 25.37
C PHE A 601 -29.48 29.14 24.02
N GLY A 602 -29.64 28.39 22.93
CA GLY A 602 -29.43 28.91 21.58
C GLY A 602 -30.70 28.87 20.71
N THR A 603 -30.60 29.48 19.53
CA THR A 603 -31.66 29.47 18.54
C THR A 603 -31.30 28.55 17.38
N TRP A 604 -32.29 27.79 16.89
CA TRP A 604 -32.15 27.09 15.61
C TRP A 604 -32.39 28.09 14.47
N TYR A 605 -31.35 28.30 13.65
CA TYR A 605 -31.47 29.08 12.42
C TYR A 605 -31.90 28.14 11.28
N VAL A 606 -33.15 28.25 10.83
CA VAL A 606 -33.65 27.57 9.63
C VAL A 606 -33.03 28.25 8.40
N GLY A 607 -31.74 28.04 8.16
CA GLY A 607 -31.04 28.73 7.07
C GLY A 607 -29.58 28.35 6.92
N GLY A 608 -29.33 27.17 6.35
CA GLY A 608 -28.12 26.94 5.55
C GLY A 608 -27.10 25.96 6.10
N VAL A 609 -27.44 24.67 6.18
CA VAL A 609 -26.66 23.55 5.61
C VAL A 609 -27.59 22.34 5.47
N GLY A 610 -27.81 21.87 4.24
CA GLY A 610 -28.60 20.64 3.96
C GLY A 610 -30.09 20.85 3.67
N ALA A 611 -30.45 21.65 2.66
CA ALA A 611 -31.82 21.71 2.16
C ALA A 611 -32.18 20.43 1.38
N GLY A 612 -32.83 19.47 2.05
CA GLY A 612 -33.82 18.60 1.40
C GLY A 612 -35.05 19.42 0.93
N PRO A 613 -36.01 18.83 0.19
CA PRO A 613 -36.93 19.53 -0.70
C PRO A 613 -38.09 20.29 -0.02
N PHE A 614 -37.94 20.70 1.25
CA PHE A 614 -38.97 21.45 1.98
C PHE A 614 -38.47 22.87 2.27
N GLY A 615 -39.23 23.85 1.76
CA GLY A 615 -38.80 25.24 1.54
C GLY A 615 -38.36 26.04 2.76
N ALA A 616 -37.58 27.09 2.47
CA ALA A 616 -37.08 28.07 3.41
C ALA A 616 -38.22 28.76 4.18
N SER A 617 -38.27 28.53 5.50
CA SER A 617 -39.02 29.35 6.45
C SER A 617 -38.05 30.36 7.07
N THR A 618 -38.39 31.65 7.03
CA THR A 618 -37.61 32.76 7.63
C THR A 618 -37.86 32.91 9.14
N SER A 619 -38.46 31.93 9.79
CA SER A 619 -38.77 31.97 11.22
C SER A 619 -37.60 31.41 12.02
N THR A 620 -36.97 32.25 12.85
CA THR A 620 -36.10 31.76 13.94
C THR A 620 -37.00 30.97 14.89
N GLN A 621 -36.79 29.66 15.01
CA GLN A 621 -37.60 28.80 15.86
C GLN A 621 -36.75 28.35 17.05
N ILE A 622 -37.26 28.56 18.26
CA ILE A 622 -36.68 27.94 19.46
C ILE A 622 -37.32 26.57 19.61
N LEU A 623 -36.47 25.57 19.75
CA LEU A 623 -36.84 24.27 20.28
C LEU A 623 -36.47 24.34 21.77
N PRO A 624 -37.46 24.29 22.69
CA PRO A 624 -37.16 24.57 24.09
C PRO A 624 -36.38 23.46 24.78
N ASP A 625 -35.32 23.83 25.48
CA ASP A 625 -34.47 22.91 26.23
C ASP A 625 -35.09 22.52 27.59
N SER A 626 -34.54 21.49 28.22
CA SER A 626 -34.92 21.00 29.54
C SER A 626 -33.70 20.90 30.45
N VAL A 627 -33.64 21.72 31.49
CA VAL A 627 -32.63 21.63 32.55
C VAL A 627 -33.16 20.75 33.67
N THR A 628 -32.40 19.73 34.10
CA THR A 628 -32.92 18.67 34.97
C THR A 628 -32.65 18.90 36.46
N ASP A 629 -31.58 19.63 36.81
CA ASP A 629 -31.04 19.69 38.18
C ASP A 629 -30.66 21.10 38.66
N PHE A 630 -31.13 22.15 37.97
CA PHE A 630 -30.84 23.56 38.28
C PHE A 630 -30.88 23.92 39.78
N ASN A 631 -29.79 24.44 40.32
CA ASN A 631 -29.63 24.87 41.71
C ASN A 631 -29.59 26.41 41.85
N PRO A 632 -30.65 27.07 42.36
CA PRO A 632 -30.70 28.52 42.49
C PRO A 632 -29.57 29.10 43.35
N GLY A 633 -29.01 30.23 42.91
CA GLY A 633 -27.87 30.88 43.57
C GLY A 633 -26.52 30.20 43.37
N GLU A 634 -26.48 28.98 42.83
CA GLU A 634 -25.26 28.33 42.36
C GLU A 634 -25.18 28.37 40.83
N ASP A 635 -26.24 27.96 40.16
CA ASP A 635 -26.32 27.86 38.70
C ASP A 635 -26.82 29.12 38.01
N HIS A 636 -26.55 29.21 36.72
CA HIS A 636 -26.92 30.31 35.84
C HIS A 636 -27.61 29.83 34.55
N LEU A 637 -28.65 30.57 34.17
CA LEU A 637 -29.32 30.47 32.87
C LEU A 637 -28.79 31.58 31.96
N ASP A 638 -28.06 31.21 30.91
CA ASP A 638 -27.47 32.15 29.95
C ASP A 638 -28.36 32.30 28.71
N LEU A 639 -28.94 33.50 28.56
CA LEU A 639 -29.83 33.86 27.46
C LEU A 639 -29.11 34.59 26.32
N SER A 640 -27.80 34.81 26.41
CA SER A 640 -27.01 35.70 25.53
C SER A 640 -27.01 35.30 24.07
N ARG A 641 -27.19 34.00 23.80
CA ARG A 641 -27.22 33.44 22.45
C ARG A 641 -28.61 33.44 21.81
N LEU A 642 -29.64 33.86 22.54
CA LEU A 642 -30.97 34.01 21.98
C LEU A 642 -31.03 35.21 21.03
N ALA A 643 -31.42 34.95 19.78
CA ALA A 643 -31.43 35.96 18.71
C ALA A 643 -32.69 36.84 18.70
N TYR A 644 -33.17 37.29 19.87
CA TYR A 644 -34.30 38.22 19.96
C TYR A 644 -33.86 39.68 19.90
N ALA A 645 -34.63 40.51 19.20
CA ALA A 645 -34.30 41.93 19.02
C ALA A 645 -34.38 42.71 20.35
N GLY A 646 -35.35 42.40 21.21
CA GLY A 646 -35.50 43.01 22.54
C GLY A 646 -34.40 42.63 23.53
N LEU A 647 -33.84 41.42 23.42
CA LEU A 647 -32.76 40.92 24.29
C LEU A 647 -31.50 41.81 24.23
N LYS A 648 -31.23 42.41 23.06
CA LYS A 648 -30.10 43.35 22.86
C LYS A 648 -30.26 44.68 23.59
N LEU A 649 -31.47 45.00 24.07
CA LEU A 649 -31.76 46.22 24.80
C LEU A 649 -31.57 46.05 26.31
N LEU A 650 -31.48 44.80 26.79
CA LEU A 650 -31.21 44.48 28.19
C LEU A 650 -29.73 44.74 28.50
N PRO A 651 -29.41 45.23 29.72
CA PRO A 651 -28.02 45.43 30.13
C PRO A 651 -27.29 44.09 30.21
N LYS A 652 -26.03 44.08 29.75
CA LYS A 652 -25.14 42.92 29.93
C LYS A 652 -24.85 42.66 31.41
N GLY A 653 -24.72 41.39 31.77
CA GLY A 653 -24.53 40.90 33.12
C GLY A 653 -25.77 40.18 33.65
N THR A 654 -25.91 40.15 34.97
CA THR A 654 -27.06 39.58 35.66
C THR A 654 -28.35 40.33 35.33
N LEU A 655 -29.44 39.61 35.07
CA LEU A 655 -30.75 40.18 34.79
C LEU A 655 -31.24 40.99 36.01
N LEU A 656 -31.75 42.19 35.75
CA LEU A 656 -32.35 43.02 36.79
C LEU A 656 -33.76 42.55 37.11
N ASP A 657 -34.18 42.65 38.38
CA ASP A 657 -35.54 42.30 38.82
C ASP A 657 -36.65 42.99 38.00
N VAL A 658 -36.40 44.20 37.54
CA VAL A 658 -37.33 44.99 36.71
C VAL A 658 -37.66 44.30 35.37
N ASN A 659 -36.81 43.37 34.94
CA ASN A 659 -36.95 42.65 33.68
C ASN A 659 -37.53 41.24 33.84
N PHE A 660 -37.82 40.80 35.07
CA PHE A 660 -38.20 39.44 35.41
C PHE A 660 -39.57 39.36 36.12
N ALA A 661 -40.41 38.40 35.72
CA ALA A 661 -41.70 38.17 36.34
C ALA A 661 -41.92 36.70 36.71
N LEU A 662 -42.47 36.47 37.91
CA LEU A 662 -43.00 35.16 38.30
C LEU A 662 -44.47 35.03 37.89
N GLY A 663 -44.84 33.88 37.33
CA GLY A 663 -46.22 33.54 36.98
C GLY A 663 -46.37 33.08 35.53
N THR A 664 -47.52 33.38 34.92
CA THR A 664 -47.87 32.92 33.56
C THR A 664 -47.82 34.00 32.48
N ALA A 665 -47.56 35.26 32.85
CA ALA A 665 -47.55 36.39 31.92
C ALA A 665 -46.73 37.58 32.49
N ALA A 666 -46.28 38.47 31.60
CA ALA A 666 -45.70 39.75 31.97
C ALA A 666 -46.72 40.60 32.75
N THR A 667 -46.25 41.30 33.78
CA THR A 667 -47.09 42.21 34.60
C THR A 667 -46.75 43.69 34.39
N THR A 668 -45.64 43.99 33.70
CA THR A 668 -45.22 45.34 33.32
C THR A 668 -44.60 45.28 31.93
N GLN A 669 -44.53 46.42 31.23
CA GLN A 669 -43.90 46.55 29.91
C GLN A 669 -42.40 46.23 29.89
N ASP A 670 -41.75 46.22 31.06
CA ASP A 670 -40.33 45.96 31.19
C ASP A 670 -40.06 44.46 31.50
N HIS A 671 -41.09 43.69 31.86
CA HIS A 671 -40.96 42.25 32.13
C HIS A 671 -40.85 41.45 30.83
N HIS A 672 -39.62 41.13 30.46
CA HIS A 672 -39.30 40.35 29.25
C HIS A 672 -39.07 38.87 29.51
N VAL A 673 -38.66 38.48 30.72
CA VAL A 673 -38.44 37.07 31.10
C VAL A 673 -39.48 36.65 32.14
N ILE A 674 -40.21 35.59 31.86
CA ILE A 674 -41.34 35.13 32.70
C ILE A 674 -41.11 33.67 33.09
N TYR A 675 -41.17 33.36 34.39
CA TYR A 675 -41.00 32.00 34.91
C TYR A 675 -42.24 31.52 35.66
N ASN A 676 -42.78 30.37 35.24
CA ASN A 676 -43.86 29.69 35.94
C ASN A 676 -43.29 28.56 36.81
N GLN A 677 -43.08 28.84 38.09
CA GLN A 677 -42.57 27.88 39.07
C GLN A 677 -43.43 26.61 39.21
N SER A 678 -44.75 26.70 38.99
CA SER A 678 -45.62 25.52 39.09
C SER A 678 -45.41 24.51 37.95
N THR A 679 -44.92 24.98 36.80
CA THR A 679 -44.69 24.15 35.62
C THR A 679 -43.20 24.08 35.22
N GLY A 680 -42.33 24.81 35.91
CA GLY A 680 -40.92 24.97 35.56
C GLY A 680 -40.65 25.69 34.24
N VAL A 681 -41.65 26.34 33.61
CA VAL A 681 -41.47 26.85 32.24
C VAL A 681 -40.97 28.29 32.23
N LEU A 682 -39.89 28.53 31.47
CA LEU A 682 -39.32 29.84 31.19
C LEU A 682 -39.78 30.36 29.83
N TRP A 683 -40.31 31.57 29.81
CA TRP A 683 -40.82 32.24 28.62
C TRP A 683 -40.11 33.58 28.39
N TYR A 684 -40.06 34.00 27.13
CA TYR A 684 -39.61 35.32 26.72
C TYR A 684 -40.75 36.10 26.03
N ASP A 685 -41.00 37.32 26.51
CA ASP A 685 -41.96 38.27 25.95
C ASP A 685 -41.21 39.43 25.28
N ASP A 686 -41.17 39.43 23.94
CA ASP A 686 -40.32 40.36 23.17
C ASP A 686 -40.77 41.82 23.25
N ASP A 687 -42.06 42.08 23.53
CA ASP A 687 -42.59 43.45 23.62
C ASP A 687 -43.04 43.87 25.03
N GLY A 688 -42.92 42.96 26.01
CA GLY A 688 -43.26 43.17 27.42
C GLY A 688 -44.74 43.47 27.68
N SER A 689 -45.59 43.45 26.66
CA SER A 689 -46.98 43.91 26.77
C SER A 689 -47.91 42.89 27.42
N GLY A 690 -47.47 41.63 27.53
CA GLY A 690 -48.32 40.50 27.88
C GLY A 690 -49.43 40.21 26.86
N ALA A 691 -49.46 40.91 25.73
CA ALA A 691 -50.50 40.81 24.70
C ALA A 691 -50.10 39.92 23.51
N HIS A 692 -48.80 39.68 23.32
CA HIS A 692 -48.26 38.76 22.32
C HIS A 692 -47.99 37.37 22.92
N ALA A 693 -47.93 36.34 22.07
CA ALA A 693 -47.64 34.99 22.51
C ALA A 693 -46.17 34.89 22.94
N ALA A 694 -45.92 34.86 24.24
CA ALA A 694 -44.58 34.63 24.79
C ALA A 694 -43.99 33.33 24.22
N VAL A 695 -42.69 33.32 23.94
CA VAL A 695 -41.99 32.16 23.37
C VAL A 695 -41.37 31.34 24.48
N LYS A 696 -41.59 30.03 24.48
CA LYS A 696 -40.97 29.13 25.46
C LYS A 696 -39.47 29.03 25.17
N ILE A 697 -38.64 29.34 26.15
CA ILE A 697 -37.18 29.21 26.08
C ILE A 697 -36.76 27.82 26.56
N ALA A 698 -37.16 27.45 27.78
CA ALA A 698 -36.72 26.23 28.43
C ALA A 698 -37.72 25.74 29.48
N THR A 699 -37.46 24.55 30.02
CA THR A 699 -38.11 24.00 31.21
C THR A 699 -37.05 23.69 32.28
N LEU A 700 -37.24 24.12 33.51
CA LEU A 700 -36.53 23.61 34.68
C LEU A 700 -37.35 22.45 35.25
N ALA A 701 -36.91 21.22 35.00
CA ALA A 701 -37.68 20.01 35.33
C ALA A 701 -37.85 19.78 36.84
N ASN A 702 -36.93 20.31 37.64
CA ASN A 702 -36.99 20.27 39.11
C ASN A 702 -37.85 21.39 39.73
N HIS A 703 -38.39 22.31 38.92
CA HIS A 703 -39.23 23.42 39.35
C HIS A 703 -38.55 24.32 40.40
N ALA A 704 -37.23 24.52 40.25
CA ALA A 704 -36.42 25.33 41.16
C ALA A 704 -36.95 26.76 41.35
N ASP A 705 -36.60 27.38 42.49
CA ASP A 705 -36.98 28.75 42.84
C ASP A 705 -36.06 29.76 42.14
N LEU A 706 -36.36 30.05 40.87
CA LEU A 706 -35.54 30.90 40.00
C LEU A 706 -35.70 32.40 40.32
N HIS A 707 -34.57 33.09 40.49
CA HIS A 707 -34.51 34.55 40.64
C HIS A 707 -33.88 35.23 39.41
N ALA A 708 -34.11 36.53 39.26
CA ALA A 708 -33.46 37.33 38.21
C ALA A 708 -31.92 37.27 38.32
N SER A 709 -31.40 37.13 39.54
CA SER A 709 -29.96 36.97 39.79
C SER A 709 -29.33 35.74 39.16
N ASP A 710 -30.14 34.72 38.87
CA ASP A 710 -29.68 33.45 38.31
C ASP A 710 -29.71 33.46 36.77
N ILE A 711 -30.12 34.57 36.15
CA ILE A 711 -30.20 34.72 34.70
C ILE A 711 -29.14 35.72 34.24
N VAL A 712 -28.38 35.37 33.20
CA VAL A 712 -27.26 36.19 32.72
C VAL A 712 -27.35 36.48 31.21
N LEU A 713 -26.77 37.63 30.85
CA LEU A 713 -26.62 38.19 29.50
C LEU A 713 -25.16 38.64 29.29
N ILE A 714 -24.28 37.73 28.91
CA ILE A 714 -22.83 37.87 28.79
C ILE A 714 -22.40 38.62 27.52
#